data_AF-A0A818S364-F1
#
_entry.id   AF-A0A818S364-F1
#
_cell.length_a   1.000
_cell.length_b   1.000
_cell.length_c   1.000
_cell.angle_alpha   90.00
_cell.angle_beta   90.00
_cell.angle_gamma   90.00
#
_symmetry.space_group_name_H-M   'P 1'
#
loop_
_entity.id
_entity.type
_entity.pdbx_description
1 polymer ?
#
loop_
_entity_poly.entity_id
_entity_poly.type
_entity_poly.pdbx_seq_one_letter_code
_entity_poly.pdbx_strand_id
1 'polypeptide(L)'
;MFCSSNETSVSSGMVVWTQNGFTLCFFDTVTTSILFGFIFIWGLIQYIFYKRYGFKIEREYIDASVLYVIQVILIILLACEPILLYATETTAFGKTKLPSYTIFRCVLRTIAWLLSLLILRVERTKRMPTSQTRGHGLTILSFWCIAVLIELCAIISYRSPLWFFQPILRGDPPVEEIDIIRFSYWIFRLIATILIFCIGLRAPGVPQRRYAIMLNRSNSQIQEERMKDNVWIKFFRHFKTLAPFIWPSGHWGLQLNIMICILILVAGRLLALEVPRYTKLITDELIQSSNSTTDTFFNFGARLRTPNSWPWKLVTVLMVFRFLQGAGPFGSGALGILRSALWTKIEQYTTRSLKLRVFSHLHNLSLSWHLTRKTGEVLRIVDRGTDSVDSLLDYILFSIFPTIADIIIAIIYFVVQFNIWFGIIVFATMFVYLIATIVITEWRTKYKKDMNKFDNAMSGTAVDSLLNFETVKYYGAEQYEVGQYREAIQNYQKAEWFSVLTLQFLNFVQAILIGIGLTIGSLYCAWLVSVKRELTVGDYVLFGTYILQLYAPLNYFGTYYRLIQQAFIDMENMLDLFDIKPDVVDSPFAKDIVITNGTMEFDNVCFHYQPERPILKNVSFSVLPGQTIAIVGPSGAGYLF
;
A
#
# COMPACT_ATOMS: atom_id res chain seq x y z
N MET A 1 -0.51 35.52 19.73
CA MET A 1 0.81 34.92 19.42
C MET A 1 1.61 34.91 20.72
N PHE A 2 2.20 33.77 21.08
CA PHE A 2 2.97 33.60 22.34
C PHE A 2 4.40 34.16 22.28
N CYS A 3 4.80 34.79 21.17
CA CYS A 3 6.11 35.41 20.98
C CYS A 3 6.04 36.90 21.33
N SER A 4 7.07 37.41 22.00
CA SER A 4 7.13 38.83 22.43
C SER A 4 7.30 39.79 21.24
N SER A 5 6.84 41.03 21.40
CA SER A 5 6.81 42.06 20.36
C SER A 5 8.18 42.52 19.84
N ASN A 6 9.28 42.26 20.58
CA ASN A 6 10.64 42.65 20.17
C ASN A 6 11.23 41.79 19.04
N GLU A 7 10.63 40.65 18.71
CA GLU A 7 10.99 39.84 17.52
C GLU A 7 10.06 40.10 16.32
N THR A 8 9.04 40.95 16.48
CA THR A 8 8.00 41.19 15.47
C THR A 8 8.11 42.54 14.75
N SER A 9 9.22 43.27 14.92
CA SER A 9 9.42 44.58 14.26
C SER A 9 9.86 44.45 12.79
N VAL A 10 9.18 43.62 12.00
CA VAL A 10 8.95 43.88 10.57
C VAL A 10 7.54 43.36 10.28
N SER A 11 6.66 44.30 9.96
CA SER A 11 5.26 44.09 9.61
C SER A 11 5.07 42.92 8.63
N SER A 12 4.05 42.09 8.93
CA SER A 12 3.45 41.05 8.08
C SER A 12 4.17 39.69 7.92
N GLY A 13 4.35 38.98 9.05
CA GLY A 13 4.52 37.52 9.07
C GLY A 13 5.36 37.04 10.26
N MET A 14 4.99 35.92 10.88
CA MET A 14 5.91 35.20 11.79
C MET A 14 7.22 34.94 11.03
N VAL A 15 8.33 35.51 11.48
CA VAL A 15 9.64 35.22 10.89
C VAL A 15 10.06 33.84 11.41
N VAL A 16 9.83 32.82 10.59
CA VAL A 16 10.12 31.41 10.91
C VAL A 16 11.62 31.13 10.94
N TRP A 17 12.38 31.83 10.09
CA TRP A 17 13.80 31.63 9.89
C TRP A 17 14.55 32.94 10.00
N THR A 18 15.44 33.05 10.99
CA THR A 18 16.28 34.23 11.25
C THR A 18 17.70 33.80 11.58
N GLN A 19 18.71 34.50 11.05
CA GLN A 19 20.12 34.28 11.41
C GLN A 19 20.55 32.79 11.33
N ASN A 20 20.31 32.12 10.20
CA ASN A 20 20.73 30.73 9.94
C ASN A 20 20.07 29.64 10.82
N GLY A 21 18.87 29.88 11.38
CA GLY A 21 18.11 28.83 12.06
C GLY A 21 16.65 29.22 12.35
N PHE A 22 15.92 28.29 12.99
CA PHE A 22 14.55 28.54 13.45
C PHE A 22 14.55 29.49 14.65
N THR A 23 13.54 30.36 14.76
CA THR A 23 13.32 31.10 16.01
C THR A 23 12.91 30.13 17.13
N LEU A 24 13.48 30.30 18.33
CA LEU A 24 13.18 29.44 19.49
C LEU A 24 11.67 29.41 19.80
N CYS A 25 11.00 30.57 19.70
CA CYS A 25 9.55 30.66 19.91
C CYS A 25 8.76 29.81 18.90
N PHE A 26 9.10 29.87 17.61
CA PHE A 26 8.42 29.10 16.57
C PHE A 26 8.66 27.60 16.75
N PHE A 27 9.92 27.20 16.96
CA PHE A 27 10.29 25.79 17.12
C PHE A 27 9.58 25.17 18.32
N ASP A 28 9.64 25.81 19.49
CA ASP A 28 9.02 25.27 20.70
C ASP A 28 7.49 25.25 20.60
N THR A 29 6.84 26.29 20.08
CA THR A 29 5.37 26.31 19.98
C THR A 29 4.84 25.27 18.99
N VAL A 30 5.47 25.13 17.83
CA VAL A 30 5.02 24.19 16.79
C VAL A 30 5.29 22.74 17.19
N THR A 31 6.50 22.43 17.66
CA THR A 31 6.86 21.04 18.01
C THR A 31 6.04 20.52 19.20
N THR A 32 5.79 21.35 20.21
CA THR A 32 4.93 20.98 21.35
C THR A 32 3.47 20.81 20.94
N SER A 33 2.96 21.66 20.05
CA SER A 33 1.61 21.52 19.50
C SER A 33 1.44 20.22 18.69
N ILE A 34 2.44 19.85 17.89
CA ILE A 34 2.42 18.60 17.09
C ILE A 34 2.42 17.37 18.01
N LEU A 35 3.32 17.33 19.00
CA LEU A 35 3.41 16.21 19.94
C LEU A 35 2.13 16.03 20.74
N PHE A 36 1.62 17.13 21.31
CA PHE A 36 0.38 17.09 22.08
C PHE A 36 -0.82 16.73 21.20
N GLY A 37 -0.97 17.37 20.03
CA GLY A 37 -2.09 17.11 19.13
C GLY A 37 -2.15 15.65 18.67
N PHE A 38 -0.99 15.05 18.35
CA PHE A 38 -0.92 13.65 17.94
C PHE A 38 -1.40 12.70 19.05
N ILE A 39 -0.84 12.81 20.26
CA ILE A 39 -1.19 11.91 21.37
C ILE A 39 -2.60 12.18 21.89
N PHE A 40 -3.07 13.42 21.84
CA PHE A 40 -4.42 13.77 22.26
C PHE A 40 -5.47 13.14 21.33
N ILE A 41 -5.33 13.26 20.01
CA ILE A 41 -6.30 12.70 19.07
C ILE A 41 -6.20 11.18 19.03
N TRP A 42 -5.03 10.65 18.66
CA TRP A 42 -4.88 9.22 18.43
C TRP A 42 -4.85 8.41 19.73
N GLY A 43 -4.30 8.98 20.79
CA GLY A 43 -4.28 8.35 22.10
C GLY A 43 -5.67 8.29 22.74
N LEU A 44 -6.52 9.31 22.54
CA LEU A 44 -7.90 9.29 23.02
C LEU A 44 -8.76 8.32 22.22
N ILE A 45 -8.58 8.25 20.89
CA ILE A 45 -9.20 7.22 20.05
C ILE A 45 -8.81 5.84 20.59
N GLN A 46 -7.51 5.57 20.74
CA GLN A 46 -7.04 4.29 21.27
C GLN A 46 -7.64 4.00 22.65
N TYR A 47 -7.63 4.97 23.57
CA TYR A 47 -8.21 4.81 24.90
C TYR A 47 -9.70 4.45 24.85
N ILE A 48 -10.50 5.14 24.02
CA ILE A 48 -11.93 4.86 23.86
C ILE A 48 -12.15 3.44 23.31
N PHE A 49 -11.37 3.03 22.30
CA PHE A 49 -11.45 1.69 21.72
C PHE A 49 -11.13 0.60 22.75
N TYR A 50 -10.06 0.76 23.53
CA TYR A 50 -9.71 -0.19 24.60
C TYR A 50 -10.69 -0.16 25.78
N LYS A 51 -11.37 0.96 26.03
CA LYS A 51 -12.43 1.04 27.04
C LYS A 51 -13.70 0.32 26.57
N ARG A 52 -14.06 0.42 25.30
CA ARG A 52 -15.30 -0.14 24.74
C ARG A 52 -15.20 -1.62 24.37
N TYR A 53 -14.04 -2.06 23.87
CA TYR A 53 -13.87 -3.41 23.30
C TYR A 53 -12.74 -4.24 23.95
N GLY A 54 -11.98 -3.67 24.90
CA GLY A 54 -10.85 -4.36 25.52
C GLY A 54 -11.24 -5.19 26.75
N PHE A 55 -10.75 -6.43 26.82
CA PHE A 55 -10.88 -7.30 27.98
C PHE A 55 -9.69 -7.14 28.93
N LYS A 56 -9.92 -7.24 30.24
CA LYS A 56 -8.85 -7.17 31.25
C LYS A 56 -8.05 -8.48 31.25
N ILE A 57 -6.73 -8.37 31.25
CA ILE A 57 -5.82 -9.52 31.36
C ILE A 57 -5.73 -9.91 32.85
N GLU A 58 -5.85 -11.20 33.16
CA GLU A 58 -5.65 -11.73 34.51
C GLU A 58 -4.18 -11.56 34.93
N ARG A 59 -3.95 -11.27 36.22
CA ARG A 59 -2.62 -10.88 36.74
C ARG A 59 -1.52 -11.92 36.49
N GLU A 60 -1.89 -13.19 36.36
CA GLU A 60 -0.96 -14.31 36.12
C GLU A 60 -0.31 -14.28 34.74
N TYR A 61 -0.94 -13.60 33.76
CA TYR A 61 -0.43 -13.51 32.38
C TYR A 61 0.36 -12.23 32.10
N ILE A 62 0.65 -11.43 33.13
CA ILE A 62 1.42 -10.18 32.99
C ILE A 62 2.88 -10.48 33.38
N ASP A 63 3.75 -10.60 32.38
CA ASP A 63 5.19 -10.81 32.62
C ASP A 63 5.79 -9.63 33.39
N ALA A 64 6.58 -9.94 34.44
CA ALA A 64 7.34 -8.97 35.20
C ALA A 64 8.67 -8.68 34.49
N SER A 65 8.69 -7.70 33.59
CA SER A 65 9.90 -7.32 32.86
C SER A 65 10.57 -6.07 33.45
N VAL A 66 11.87 -6.17 33.72
CA VAL A 66 12.72 -5.04 34.18
C VAL A 66 12.73 -3.92 33.13
N LEU A 67 12.71 -4.29 31.84
CA LEU A 67 12.67 -3.34 30.72
C LEU A 67 11.41 -2.47 30.72
N TYR A 68 10.25 -3.00 31.14
CA TYR A 68 9.04 -2.18 31.30
C TYR A 68 9.15 -1.18 32.44
N VAL A 69 9.80 -1.56 33.55
CA VAL A 69 10.05 -0.64 34.68
C VAL A 69 10.94 0.51 34.23
N ILE A 70 12.03 0.20 33.51
CA ILE A 70 12.92 1.21 32.92
C ILE A 70 12.14 2.14 31.97
N GLN A 71 11.27 1.58 31.12
CA GLN A 71 10.44 2.36 30.19
C GLN A 71 9.50 3.32 30.91
N VAL A 72 8.85 2.89 31.99
CA VAL A 72 7.99 3.75 32.81
C VAL A 72 8.78 4.87 33.49
N ILE A 73 9.96 4.54 34.04
CA ILE A 73 10.84 5.53 34.67
C ILE A 73 11.26 6.60 33.67
N LEU A 74 11.69 6.21 32.46
CA LEU A 74 12.08 7.14 31.41
C LEU A 74 10.93 8.07 30.98
N ILE A 75 9.71 7.56 30.86
CA ILE A 75 8.53 8.39 30.53
C ILE A 75 8.22 9.39 31.65
N ILE A 76 8.34 8.98 32.92
CA ILE A 76 8.16 9.89 34.06
C ILE A 76 9.23 10.98 34.07
N LEU A 77 10.50 10.61 33.83
CA LEU A 77 11.60 11.58 33.72
C LEU A 77 11.35 12.59 32.59
N LEU A 78 10.87 12.15 31.42
CA LEU A 78 10.51 13.03 30.31
C LEU A 78 9.26 13.88 30.58
N ALA A 79 8.36 13.44 31.45
CA ALA A 79 7.23 14.26 31.91
C ALA A 79 7.66 15.35 32.90
N CYS A 80 8.66 15.08 33.75
CA CYS A 80 9.22 16.03 34.71
C CYS A 80 10.20 17.05 34.08
N GLU A 81 10.88 16.67 33.00
CA GLU A 81 11.89 17.49 32.31
C GLU A 81 11.41 18.91 31.96
N PRO A 82 10.22 19.14 31.36
CA PRO A 82 9.77 20.49 30.99
C PRO A 82 9.56 21.41 32.21
N ILE A 83 9.18 20.82 33.35
CA ILE A 83 8.96 21.55 34.61
C ILE A 83 10.31 21.96 35.22
N LEU A 84 11.27 21.04 35.23
CA LEU A 84 12.63 21.30 35.72
C LEU A 84 13.32 22.38 34.87
N LEU A 85 13.20 22.32 33.55
CA LEU A 85 13.74 23.33 32.65
C LEU A 85 13.08 24.71 32.85
N TYR A 86 11.77 24.76 33.05
CA TYR A 86 11.09 26.02 33.38
C TYR A 86 11.56 26.60 34.71
N ALA A 87 11.73 25.77 35.74
CA ALA A 87 12.21 26.19 37.05
C ALA A 87 13.64 26.76 36.97
N THR A 88 14.56 26.09 36.26
CA THR A 88 15.94 26.57 36.09
C THR A 88 16.01 27.86 35.26
N GLU A 89 15.17 28.00 34.23
CA GLU A 89 15.06 29.26 33.45
C GLU A 89 14.52 30.41 34.32
N THR A 90 13.59 30.17 35.25
CA THR A 90 13.07 31.21 36.16
C THR A 90 14.09 31.70 37.18
N THR A 91 14.98 30.81 37.64
CA THR A 91 16.05 31.18 38.56
C THR A 91 17.17 31.95 37.86
N ALA A 92 17.42 31.66 36.58
CA ALA A 92 18.50 32.28 35.82
C ALA A 92 18.16 33.69 35.28
N PHE A 93 16.93 33.94 34.83
CA PHE A 93 16.54 35.23 34.22
C PHE A 93 16.04 36.30 35.20
N GLY A 94 15.76 35.94 36.46
CA GLY A 94 14.98 36.79 37.35
C GLY A 94 13.53 36.97 36.84
N LYS A 95 12.61 37.38 37.73
CA LYS A 95 11.15 37.36 37.48
C LYS A 95 10.63 38.20 36.29
N THR A 96 11.46 38.97 35.56
CA THR A 96 10.97 40.08 34.73
C THR A 96 11.01 39.91 33.21
N LYS A 97 11.56 38.84 32.62
CA LYS A 97 11.56 38.68 31.14
C LYS A 97 11.46 37.23 30.62
N LEU A 98 10.60 36.39 31.21
CA LEU A 98 10.32 35.08 30.60
C LEU A 98 9.31 35.21 29.44
N PRO A 99 9.63 34.72 28.24
CA PRO A 99 8.69 34.71 27.12
C PRO A 99 7.47 33.82 27.41
N SER A 100 6.28 34.25 27.00
CA SER A 100 5.03 33.51 27.27
C SER A 100 4.99 32.10 26.65
N TYR A 101 5.81 31.80 25.63
CA TYR A 101 5.88 30.48 25.02
C TYR A 101 6.56 29.41 25.90
N THR A 102 7.35 29.78 26.91
CA THR A 102 8.01 28.80 27.80
C THR A 102 7.01 28.09 28.71
N ILE A 103 5.99 28.83 29.17
CA ILE A 103 4.85 28.29 29.94
C ILE A 103 4.05 27.32 29.06
N PHE A 104 3.76 27.72 27.82
CA PHE A 104 3.05 26.89 26.85
C PHE A 104 3.80 25.57 26.59
N ARG A 105 5.11 25.65 26.33
CA ARG A 105 5.98 24.48 26.13
C ARG A 105 5.96 23.54 27.33
N CYS A 106 6.06 24.09 28.54
CA CYS A 106 6.06 23.32 29.79
C CYS A 106 4.76 22.52 29.93
N VAL A 107 3.61 23.19 29.95
CA VAL A 107 2.30 22.57 30.20
C VAL A 107 1.99 21.48 29.18
N LEU A 108 2.12 21.78 27.88
CA LEU A 108 1.70 20.85 26.83
C LEU A 108 2.59 19.60 26.73
N ARG A 109 3.91 19.75 26.92
CA ARG A 109 4.82 18.59 26.93
C ARG A 109 4.59 17.69 28.12
N THR A 110 4.40 18.24 29.32
CA THR A 110 4.10 17.45 30.51
C THR A 110 2.83 16.63 30.31
N ILE A 111 1.77 17.25 29.78
CA ILE A 111 0.50 16.55 29.51
C ILE A 111 0.70 15.46 28.44
N ALA A 112 1.45 15.73 27.37
CA ALA A 112 1.70 14.77 26.30
C ALA A 112 2.39 13.48 26.81
N TRP A 113 3.43 13.61 27.64
CA TRP A 113 4.13 12.46 28.23
C TRP A 113 3.28 11.72 29.28
N LEU A 114 2.45 12.43 30.05
CA LEU A 114 1.50 11.80 30.97
C LEU A 114 0.42 10.98 30.23
N LEU A 115 -0.07 11.47 29.10
CA LEU A 115 -0.99 10.72 28.23
C LEU A 115 -0.32 9.47 27.64
N SER A 116 0.94 9.58 27.21
CA SER A 116 1.73 8.42 26.78
C SER A 116 1.84 7.36 27.89
N LEU A 117 2.03 7.76 29.15
CA LEU A 117 2.08 6.85 30.29
C LEU A 117 0.74 6.15 30.54
N LEU A 118 -0.38 6.88 30.40
CA LEU A 118 -1.73 6.34 30.56
C LEU A 118 -2.00 5.25 29.53
N ILE A 119 -1.69 5.51 28.25
CA ILE A 119 -1.87 4.55 27.15
C ILE A 119 -1.00 3.31 27.37
N LEU A 120 0.25 3.48 27.80
CA LEU A 120 1.15 2.36 28.12
C LEU A 120 0.56 1.43 29.21
N ARG A 121 -0.06 2.02 30.25
CA ARG A 121 -0.74 1.25 31.30
C ARG A 121 -1.99 0.53 30.79
N VAL A 122 -2.74 1.16 29.90
CA VAL A 122 -3.93 0.55 29.29
C VAL A 122 -3.54 -0.65 28.41
N GLU A 123 -2.50 -0.52 27.59
CA GLU A 123 -1.99 -1.63 26.76
C GLU A 123 -1.49 -2.81 27.59
N ARG A 124 -0.89 -2.56 28.77
CA ARG A 124 -0.44 -3.63 29.67
C ARG A 124 -1.60 -4.38 30.33
N THR A 125 -2.71 -3.69 30.61
CA THR A 125 -3.81 -4.23 31.42
C THR A 125 -4.99 -4.74 30.60
N LYS A 126 -5.12 -4.30 29.35
CA LYS A 126 -6.25 -4.64 28.48
C LYS A 126 -5.76 -5.12 27.12
N ARG A 127 -6.42 -6.16 26.58
CA ARG A 127 -6.16 -6.70 25.25
C ARG A 127 -7.37 -6.56 24.33
N MET A 128 -7.13 -6.31 23.05
CA MET A 128 -8.19 -6.33 22.03
C MET A 128 -8.38 -7.76 21.48
N PRO A 129 -9.63 -8.18 21.21
CA PRO A 129 -9.95 -9.54 20.74
C PRO A 129 -9.34 -9.88 19.37
N THR A 130 -9.05 -8.88 18.54
CA THR A 130 -8.56 -9.06 17.16
C THR A 130 -7.07 -8.81 16.98
N SER A 131 -6.35 -8.25 17.97
CA SER A 131 -4.93 -7.90 17.82
C SER A 131 -4.03 -9.08 18.16
N GLN A 132 -3.51 -9.72 17.10
CA GLN A 132 -2.37 -10.62 17.18
C GLN A 132 -1.07 -9.84 17.01
N THR A 133 -0.75 -8.92 17.92
CA THR A 133 0.49 -8.12 17.78
C THR A 133 1.55 -8.57 18.78
N ARG A 134 2.70 -9.04 18.25
CA ARG A 134 3.99 -8.97 18.93
C ARG A 134 4.39 -7.48 18.94
N GLY A 135 4.03 -6.72 19.97
CA GLY A 135 4.38 -5.30 20.01
C GLY A 135 3.41 -4.40 20.80
N HIS A 136 3.87 -3.20 21.13
CA HIS A 136 3.01 -2.07 21.54
C HIS A 136 2.08 -1.65 20.39
N GLY A 137 1.02 -0.91 20.71
CA GLY A 137 0.13 -0.33 19.71
C GLY A 137 0.85 0.67 18.80
N LEU A 138 0.38 0.80 17.55
CA LEU A 138 0.98 1.70 16.56
C LEU A 138 1.05 3.14 17.08
N THR A 139 0.00 3.60 17.76
CA THR A 139 -0.12 4.97 18.27
C THR A 139 1.01 5.37 19.20
N ILE A 140 1.37 4.53 20.18
CA ILE A 140 2.41 4.88 21.16
C ILE A 140 3.81 4.82 20.54
N LEU A 141 4.04 3.86 19.62
CA LEU A 141 5.29 3.75 18.88
C LEU A 141 5.50 4.95 17.93
N SER A 142 4.44 5.37 17.24
CA SER A 142 4.45 6.56 16.39
C SER A 142 4.71 7.83 17.21
N PHE A 143 4.14 7.95 18.41
CA PHE A 143 4.40 9.09 19.30
C PHE A 143 5.88 9.19 19.68
N TRP A 144 6.51 8.09 20.09
CA TRP A 144 7.94 8.09 20.42
C TRP A 144 8.82 8.37 19.19
N CYS A 145 8.44 7.85 18.02
CA CYS A 145 9.13 8.17 16.77
C CYS A 145 9.07 9.67 16.44
N ILE A 146 7.88 10.29 16.54
CA ILE A 146 7.69 11.73 16.33
C ILE A 146 8.53 12.53 17.33
N ALA A 147 8.58 12.10 18.61
CA ALA A 147 9.40 12.74 19.62
C ALA A 147 10.90 12.72 19.26
N VAL A 148 11.43 11.58 18.83
CA VAL A 148 12.84 11.48 18.36
C VAL A 148 13.08 12.39 17.15
N LEU A 149 12.18 12.39 16.15
CA LEU A 149 12.32 13.23 14.96
C LEU A 149 12.35 14.71 15.30
N ILE A 150 11.50 15.17 16.22
CA ILE A 150 11.47 16.55 16.68
C ILE A 150 12.78 16.96 17.34
N GLU A 151 13.37 16.10 18.18
CA GLU A 151 14.66 16.41 18.81
C GLU A 151 15.80 16.44 17.79
N LEU A 152 15.74 15.63 16.73
CA LEU A 152 16.70 15.67 15.62
C LEU A 152 16.53 16.94 14.75
N CYS A 153 15.31 17.45 14.57
CA CYS A 153 15.07 18.71 13.85
C CYS A 153 15.77 19.91 14.51
N ALA A 154 16.02 19.86 15.82
CA ALA A 154 16.74 20.89 16.56
C ALA A 154 18.16 21.14 15.98
N ILE A 155 18.81 20.10 15.45
CA ILE A 155 20.16 20.13 14.89
C ILE A 155 20.26 21.05 13.66
N ILE A 156 19.16 21.26 12.93
CA ILE A 156 19.11 22.15 11.75
C ILE A 156 19.57 23.58 12.10
N SER A 157 19.31 24.03 13.33
CA SER A 157 19.64 25.37 13.80
C SER A 157 21.04 25.47 14.46
N TYR A 158 21.89 24.46 14.27
CA TYR A 158 23.25 24.40 14.84
C TYR A 158 24.11 25.66 14.54
N ARG A 159 23.91 26.29 13.38
CA ARG A 159 24.69 27.47 12.94
C ARG A 159 24.06 28.81 13.36
N SER A 160 22.94 28.80 14.07
CA SER A 160 22.24 30.02 14.45
C SER A 160 22.76 30.59 15.78
N PRO A 161 22.97 31.91 15.88
CA PRO A 161 23.45 32.56 17.11
C PRO A 161 22.35 32.69 18.17
N LEU A 162 21.09 32.45 17.78
CA LEU A 162 19.93 32.45 18.66
C LEU A 162 19.76 31.12 19.40
N TRP A 163 20.55 30.11 19.05
CA TRP A 163 20.48 28.78 19.64
C TRP A 163 21.69 28.49 20.52
N PHE A 164 21.44 27.69 21.55
CA PHE A 164 22.43 27.24 22.53
C PHE A 164 23.61 26.45 21.93
N PHE A 165 23.57 26.07 20.65
CA PHE A 165 24.64 25.34 19.98
C PHE A 165 25.88 26.19 19.69
N GLN A 166 25.70 27.44 19.26
CA GLN A 166 26.81 28.25 18.75
C GLN A 166 27.84 28.62 19.84
N PRO A 167 27.47 29.21 21.00
CA PRO A 167 28.43 29.60 22.02
C PRO A 167 29.19 28.39 22.60
N ILE A 168 28.54 27.24 22.73
CA ILE A 168 29.10 26.02 23.36
C ILE A 168 30.03 25.25 22.41
N LEU A 169 29.63 25.05 21.16
CA LEU A 169 30.38 24.20 20.22
C LEU A 169 31.44 24.95 19.43
N ARG A 170 31.36 26.28 19.38
CA ARG A 170 32.27 27.13 18.57
C ARG A 170 33.22 28.01 19.38
N GLY A 171 32.97 28.18 20.68
CA GLY A 171 33.85 28.93 21.57
C GLY A 171 33.81 30.46 21.41
N ASP A 172 32.74 30.99 20.80
CA ASP A 172 32.53 32.45 20.67
C ASP A 172 31.92 32.99 21.99
N PRO A 173 32.58 33.90 22.74
CA PRO A 173 32.04 34.50 23.96
C PRO A 173 31.02 35.61 23.68
N PRO A 174 30.05 35.88 24.60
CA PRO A 174 29.88 35.28 25.92
C PRO A 174 29.01 34.01 25.89
N VAL A 175 29.45 32.97 26.62
CA VAL A 175 28.61 31.80 26.92
C VAL A 175 27.74 32.15 28.12
N GLU A 176 26.44 32.27 27.92
CA GLU A 176 25.50 32.45 29.01
C GLU A 176 25.26 31.11 29.73
N GLU A 177 25.15 31.12 31.07
CA GLU A 177 24.86 29.90 31.85
C GLU A 177 23.57 29.19 31.39
N ILE A 178 22.63 29.95 30.83
CA ILE A 178 21.35 29.48 30.29
C ILE A 178 21.54 28.58 29.07
N ASP A 179 22.51 28.86 28.20
CA ASP A 179 22.76 28.05 27.01
C ASP A 179 23.29 26.68 27.39
N ILE A 180 24.18 26.62 28.39
CA ILE A 180 24.71 25.36 28.95
C ILE A 180 23.57 24.51 29.52
N ILE A 181 22.66 25.14 30.26
CA ILE A 181 21.46 24.48 30.81
C ILE A 181 20.62 23.92 29.66
N ARG A 182 20.22 24.74 28.68
CA ARG A 182 19.38 24.30 27.55
C ARG A 182 20.00 23.15 26.75
N PHE A 183 21.31 23.20 26.51
CA PHE A 183 22.03 22.14 25.81
C PHE A 183 22.06 20.82 26.59
N SER A 184 22.32 20.86 27.90
CA SER A 184 22.32 19.67 28.77
C SER A 184 20.96 18.97 28.79
N TYR A 185 19.88 19.76 28.93
CA TYR A 185 18.51 19.25 28.92
C TYR A 185 18.12 18.67 27.54
N TRP A 186 18.55 19.29 26.44
CA TRP A 186 18.34 18.75 25.09
C TRP A 186 19.05 17.40 24.88
N ILE A 187 20.31 17.27 25.31
CA ILE A 187 21.04 15.99 25.24
C ILE A 187 20.33 14.90 26.03
N PHE A 188 19.95 15.20 27.28
CA PHE A 188 19.22 14.25 28.12
C PHE A 188 17.94 13.78 27.43
N ARG A 189 17.18 14.71 26.87
CA ARG A 189 15.92 14.43 26.18
C ARG A 189 16.12 13.61 24.91
N LEU A 190 17.14 13.91 24.10
CA LEU A 190 17.48 13.14 22.90
C LEU A 190 17.83 11.69 23.25
N ILE A 191 18.69 11.47 24.25
CA ILE A 191 19.11 10.13 24.69
C ILE A 191 17.91 9.36 25.27
N ALA A 192 17.12 9.99 26.14
CA ALA A 192 15.97 9.36 26.78
C ALA A 192 14.88 8.96 25.76
N THR A 193 14.59 9.82 24.77
CA THR A 193 13.60 9.52 23.72
C THR A 193 14.05 8.38 22.79
N ILE A 194 15.33 8.35 22.40
CA ILE A 194 15.91 7.24 21.62
C ILE A 194 15.84 5.93 22.41
N LEU A 195 16.21 5.96 23.69
CA LEU A 195 16.19 4.77 24.55
C LEU A 195 14.77 4.20 24.72
N ILE A 196 13.77 5.06 24.93
CA ILE A 196 12.35 4.65 24.98
C ILE A 196 11.92 4.02 23.67
N PHE A 197 12.27 4.62 22.52
CA PHE A 197 11.91 4.09 21.21
C PHE A 197 12.51 2.69 20.98
N CYS A 198 13.80 2.51 21.28
CA CYS A 198 14.49 1.23 21.16
C CYS A 198 13.90 0.14 22.08
N ILE A 199 13.59 0.49 23.34
CA ILE A 199 12.93 -0.44 24.28
C ILE A 199 11.50 -0.76 23.81
N GLY A 200 10.80 0.25 23.29
CA GLY A 200 9.44 0.13 22.75
C GLY A 200 9.30 -0.86 21.61
N LEU A 201 10.31 -1.00 20.74
CA LEU A 201 10.32 -1.99 19.65
C LEU A 201 10.29 -3.43 20.16
N ARG A 202 10.84 -3.70 21.36
CA ARG A 202 10.85 -5.04 21.97
C ARG A 202 9.56 -5.36 22.74
N ALA A 203 8.73 -4.34 23.00
CA ALA A 203 7.46 -4.41 23.74
C ALA A 203 7.49 -5.33 24.98
N PRO A 204 8.37 -5.03 25.95
CA PRO A 204 8.70 -5.95 27.04
C PRO A 204 7.54 -6.25 28.00
N GLY A 205 6.41 -5.53 27.93
CA GLY A 205 5.26 -5.68 28.83
C GLY A 205 4.06 -6.41 28.24
N VAL A 206 4.14 -6.95 27.01
CA VAL A 206 3.01 -7.60 26.32
C VAL A 206 3.23 -9.14 26.26
N PRO A 207 2.29 -9.97 26.74
CA PRO A 207 2.46 -11.43 26.80
C PRO A 207 2.59 -12.07 25.41
N GLN A 208 3.59 -12.95 25.23
CA GLN A 208 4.08 -13.38 23.91
C GLN A 208 3.55 -14.72 23.38
N ARG A 209 2.67 -15.47 24.07
CA ARG A 209 2.29 -16.83 23.63
C ARG A 209 1.41 -16.84 22.37
N ARG A 210 1.86 -17.64 21.39
CA ARG A 210 1.25 -17.88 20.09
C ARG A 210 0.50 -19.22 20.09
N TYR A 211 -0.69 -19.23 19.49
CA TYR A 211 -1.13 -20.36 18.68
C TYR A 211 -1.30 -19.84 17.25
N ALA A 212 -0.57 -20.44 16.31
CA ALA A 212 -0.84 -20.33 14.88
C ALA A 212 -0.26 -21.56 14.19
N ILE A 213 -1.14 -22.50 13.84
CA ILE A 213 -0.86 -23.51 12.83
C ILE A 213 -0.92 -22.78 11.50
N MET A 214 0.22 -22.59 10.85
CA MET A 214 0.29 -22.12 9.48
C MET A 214 0.16 -23.35 8.56
N LEU A 215 -1.05 -23.59 8.06
CA LEU A 215 -1.26 -24.36 6.85
C LEU A 215 -1.17 -23.37 5.69
N ASN A 216 0.02 -23.25 5.10
CA ASN A 216 0.17 -22.60 3.81
C ASN A 216 0.74 -23.63 2.84
N ARG A 217 -0.16 -24.21 2.03
CA ARG A 217 0.22 -25.12 0.96
C ARG A 217 0.46 -24.25 -0.28
N SER A 218 1.74 -24.00 -0.56
CA SER A 218 2.18 -23.51 -1.87
C SER A 218 1.69 -24.47 -2.94
N ASN A 219 1.07 -23.94 -4.00
CA ASN A 219 1.07 -24.53 -5.35
C ASN A 219 0.50 -23.53 -6.34
N SER A 220 1.39 -22.77 -6.95
CA SER A 220 1.15 -21.96 -8.15
C SER A 220 1.03 -22.86 -9.39
N GLN A 221 -0.20 -22.91 -9.88
CA GLN A 221 -0.64 -23.05 -11.29
C GLN A 221 -0.13 -24.22 -12.17
N ILE A 222 -1.13 -25.04 -12.53
CA ILE A 222 -1.34 -25.52 -13.90
C ILE A 222 -2.17 -24.47 -14.67
N GLN A 223 -1.97 -24.45 -15.99
CA GLN A 223 -2.60 -23.67 -17.09
C GLN A 223 -1.92 -22.36 -17.52
N GLU A 224 -0.92 -22.51 -18.39
CA GLU A 224 -0.30 -21.43 -19.16
C GLU A 224 -0.30 -21.70 -20.69
N GLU A 225 -1.26 -22.51 -21.18
CA GLU A 225 -1.30 -22.99 -22.57
C GLU A 225 -2.36 -22.37 -23.50
N ARG A 226 -3.08 -21.32 -23.11
CA ARG A 226 -4.00 -20.61 -24.02
C ARG A 226 -3.63 -19.14 -24.27
N MET A 227 -2.36 -18.88 -24.58
CA MET A 227 -1.87 -17.53 -24.95
C MET A 227 -2.01 -17.21 -26.46
N LYS A 228 -3.12 -17.54 -27.12
CA LYS A 228 -3.24 -17.29 -28.58
C LYS A 228 -4.51 -16.60 -29.07
N ASP A 229 -5.42 -16.18 -28.19
CA ASP A 229 -6.59 -15.39 -28.60
C ASP A 229 -6.40 -13.90 -28.26
N ASN A 230 -7.01 -13.01 -29.05
CA ASN A 230 -7.01 -11.57 -28.83
C ASN A 230 -7.76 -11.19 -27.54
N VAL A 231 -7.06 -11.29 -26.40
CA VAL A 231 -7.51 -10.97 -25.02
C VAL A 231 -8.28 -9.65 -24.95
N TRP A 232 -7.79 -8.60 -25.60
CA TRP A 232 -8.37 -7.25 -25.54
C TRP A 232 -9.76 -7.13 -26.19
N ILE A 233 -10.04 -7.88 -27.26
CA ILE A 233 -11.34 -7.84 -27.93
C ILE A 233 -12.39 -8.58 -27.10
N LYS A 234 -12.02 -9.72 -26.53
CA LYS A 234 -12.90 -10.45 -25.60
C LYS A 234 -13.11 -9.65 -24.31
N PHE A 235 -12.10 -8.92 -23.83
CA PHE A 235 -12.19 -8.09 -22.64
C PHE A 235 -13.35 -7.08 -22.68
N PHE A 236 -13.44 -6.26 -23.71
CA PHE A 236 -14.51 -5.25 -23.78
C PHE A 236 -15.92 -5.86 -23.82
N ARG A 237 -16.06 -7.08 -24.37
CA ARG A 237 -17.35 -7.79 -24.40
C ARG A 237 -17.76 -8.28 -23.00
N HIS A 238 -16.82 -8.90 -22.27
CA HIS A 238 -17.06 -9.42 -20.92
C HIS A 238 -17.06 -8.33 -19.84
N PHE A 239 -16.38 -7.20 -20.07
CA PHE A 239 -16.46 -6.06 -19.16
C PHE A 239 -17.89 -5.52 -19.06
N LYS A 240 -18.64 -5.54 -20.17
CA LYS A 240 -20.05 -5.12 -20.17
C LYS A 240 -20.95 -6.03 -19.33
N THR A 241 -20.66 -7.33 -19.26
CA THR A 241 -21.41 -8.27 -18.42
C THR A 241 -21.03 -8.14 -16.94
N LEU A 242 -19.81 -7.70 -16.63
CA LEU A 242 -19.32 -7.48 -15.27
C LEU A 242 -19.61 -6.08 -14.71
N ALA A 243 -19.80 -5.07 -15.55
CA ALA A 243 -20.12 -3.70 -15.16
C ALA A 243 -21.26 -3.56 -14.12
N PRO A 244 -22.36 -4.35 -14.18
CA PRO A 244 -23.43 -4.27 -13.18
C PRO A 244 -23.01 -4.74 -11.78
N PHE A 245 -21.97 -5.57 -11.69
CA PHE A 245 -21.44 -6.08 -10.41
C PHE A 245 -20.44 -5.11 -9.78
N ILE A 246 -19.71 -4.38 -10.62
CA ILE A 246 -18.72 -3.39 -10.20
C ILE A 246 -19.40 -2.13 -9.68
N TRP A 247 -20.55 -1.78 -10.24
CA TRP A 247 -21.35 -0.64 -9.80
C TRP A 247 -22.41 -1.07 -8.77
N PRO A 248 -22.27 -0.73 -7.48
CA PRO A 248 -23.25 -1.07 -6.45
C PRO A 248 -24.52 -0.22 -6.62
N SER A 249 -25.46 -0.69 -7.44
CA SER A 249 -26.69 0.04 -7.82
C SER A 249 -27.71 0.22 -6.69
N GLY A 250 -27.44 -0.24 -5.46
CA GLY A 250 -28.35 -0.11 -4.31
C GLY A 250 -27.80 0.64 -3.09
N HIS A 251 -26.51 1.02 -3.06
CA HIS A 251 -25.88 1.59 -1.87
C HIS A 251 -25.22 2.95 -2.15
N TRP A 252 -25.92 4.03 -1.80
CA TRP A 252 -25.43 5.41 -1.91
C TRP A 252 -24.04 5.61 -1.27
N GLY A 253 -23.80 5.02 -0.09
CA GLY A 253 -22.50 5.13 0.59
C GLY A 253 -21.33 4.54 -0.19
N LEU A 254 -21.54 3.45 -0.95
CA LEU A 254 -20.50 2.87 -1.79
C LEU A 254 -20.30 3.67 -3.08
N GLN A 255 -21.37 4.18 -3.67
CA GLN A 255 -21.30 5.07 -4.84
C GLN A 255 -20.52 6.35 -4.51
N LEU A 256 -20.77 6.94 -3.33
CA LEU A 256 -20.03 8.10 -2.85
C LEU A 256 -18.54 7.78 -2.67
N ASN A 257 -18.19 6.60 -2.13
CA ASN A 257 -16.79 6.16 -2.04
C ASN A 257 -16.12 6.05 -3.41
N ILE A 258 -16.81 5.52 -4.43
CA ILE A 258 -16.28 5.46 -5.82
C ILE A 258 -16.00 6.87 -6.33
N MET A 259 -16.94 7.81 -6.15
CA MET A 259 -16.76 9.20 -6.57
C MET A 259 -15.59 9.88 -5.86
N ILE A 260 -15.43 9.65 -4.54
CA ILE A 260 -14.26 10.14 -3.79
C ILE A 260 -12.98 9.52 -4.32
N CYS A 261 -12.95 8.22 -4.61
CA CYS A 261 -11.77 7.55 -5.18
C CYS A 261 -11.36 8.17 -6.53
N ILE A 262 -12.33 8.47 -7.41
CA ILE A 262 -12.07 9.15 -8.69
C ILE A 262 -11.52 10.56 -8.45
N LEU A 263 -12.10 11.32 -7.51
CA LEU A 263 -11.62 12.66 -7.16
C LEU A 263 -10.19 12.62 -6.60
N ILE A 264 -9.88 11.66 -5.74
CA ILE A 264 -8.53 11.44 -5.21
C ILE A 264 -7.54 11.09 -6.34
N LEU A 265 -7.96 10.27 -7.31
CA LEU A 265 -7.14 9.91 -8.45
C LEU A 265 -6.78 11.15 -9.29
N VAL A 266 -7.76 11.99 -9.61
CA VAL A 266 -7.55 13.26 -10.33
C VAL A 266 -6.65 14.21 -9.52
N ALA A 267 -6.92 14.37 -8.22
CA ALA A 267 -6.08 15.20 -7.34
C ALA A 267 -4.63 14.69 -7.30
N GLY A 268 -4.42 13.38 -7.28
CA GLY A 268 -3.09 12.77 -7.33
C GLY A 268 -2.34 13.08 -8.61
N ARG A 269 -3.02 13.18 -9.76
CA ARG A 269 -2.40 13.57 -11.05
C ARG A 269 -2.05 15.05 -11.10
N LEU A 270 -2.91 15.90 -10.56
CA LEU A 270 -2.61 17.33 -10.42
C LEU A 270 -1.38 17.54 -9.52
N LEU A 271 -1.32 16.89 -8.37
CA LEU A 271 -0.15 16.93 -7.48
C LEU A 271 1.12 16.40 -8.17
N ALA A 272 0.99 15.37 -9.00
CA ALA A 272 2.10 14.83 -9.76
C ALA A 272 2.73 15.84 -10.72
N LEU A 273 1.94 16.73 -11.31
CA LEU A 273 2.43 17.82 -12.15
C LEU A 273 2.98 18.99 -11.31
N GLU A 274 2.36 19.27 -10.17
CA GLU A 274 2.74 20.38 -9.29
C GLU A 274 4.10 20.17 -8.62
N VAL A 275 4.46 18.95 -8.23
CA VAL A 275 5.72 18.66 -7.52
C VAL A 275 6.98 19.08 -8.30
N PRO A 276 7.15 18.71 -9.59
CA PRO A 276 8.26 19.22 -10.41
C PRO A 276 8.23 20.75 -10.58
N ARG A 277 7.03 21.35 -10.70
CA ARG A 277 6.88 22.81 -10.83
C ARG A 277 7.38 23.54 -9.58
N TYR A 278 7.05 23.06 -8.39
CA TYR A 278 7.57 23.64 -7.15
C TYR A 278 9.07 23.42 -6.99
N THR A 279 9.60 22.30 -7.48
CA THR A 279 11.04 22.06 -7.50
C THR A 279 11.76 23.10 -8.37
N LYS A 280 11.21 23.43 -9.55
CA LYS A 280 11.71 24.55 -10.39
C LYS A 280 11.72 25.86 -9.64
N LEU A 281 10.60 26.25 -9.03
CA LEU A 281 10.46 27.54 -8.35
C LEU A 281 11.49 27.70 -7.23
N ILE A 282 11.74 26.63 -6.46
CA ILE A 282 12.76 26.63 -5.41
C ILE A 282 14.17 26.81 -6.01
N THR A 283 14.49 26.10 -7.08
CA THR A 283 15.80 26.24 -7.75
C THR A 283 16.02 27.65 -8.30
N ASP A 284 15.00 28.24 -8.92
CA ASP A 284 15.09 29.59 -9.48
C ASP A 284 15.24 30.66 -8.40
N GLU A 285 14.50 30.54 -7.28
CA GLU A 285 14.65 31.45 -6.14
C GLU A 285 16.04 31.35 -5.49
N LEU A 286 16.60 30.14 -5.36
CA LEU A 286 17.93 29.94 -4.79
C LEU A 286 19.02 30.59 -5.66
N ILE A 287 18.88 30.54 -6.99
CA ILE A 287 19.85 31.14 -7.92
C ILE A 287 19.71 32.66 -7.94
N GLN A 288 18.49 33.20 -7.95
CA GLN A 288 18.28 34.66 -7.85
C GLN A 288 18.75 35.22 -6.50
N SER A 289 18.62 34.45 -5.40
CA SER A 289 19.20 34.82 -4.12
C SER A 289 20.74 34.83 -4.12
N SER A 290 21.38 34.08 -5.01
CA SER A 290 22.84 34.12 -5.22
C SER A 290 23.25 35.29 -6.12
N ASN A 291 22.41 35.66 -7.09
CA ASN A 291 22.67 36.68 -8.09
C ASN A 291 21.87 37.95 -7.78
N SER A 292 22.11 38.58 -6.65
CA SER A 292 21.58 39.92 -6.34
C SER A 292 22.29 41.01 -7.17
N THR A 293 22.10 40.98 -8.48
CA THR A 293 22.17 42.11 -9.43
C THR A 293 21.44 41.69 -10.71
N THR A 294 20.71 42.62 -11.33
CA THR A 294 19.98 42.54 -12.62
C THR A 294 18.57 41.90 -12.68
N ASP A 295 17.61 42.81 -12.66
CA ASP A 295 16.48 43.01 -13.58
C ASP A 295 15.29 42.03 -13.62
N THR A 296 14.21 42.55 -13.07
CA THR A 296 12.83 42.07 -13.09
C THR A 296 12.16 42.36 -14.43
N PHE A 297 11.62 41.35 -15.12
CA PHE A 297 10.52 41.62 -16.07
C PHE A 297 9.41 40.56 -16.18
N PHE A 298 9.57 39.31 -15.72
CA PHE A 298 8.46 38.35 -15.74
C PHE A 298 8.45 37.45 -14.51
N ASN A 299 7.78 37.86 -13.42
CA ASN A 299 7.53 36.97 -12.27
C ASN A 299 6.20 37.28 -11.58
N PHE A 300 5.17 36.50 -11.88
CA PHE A 300 3.91 36.46 -11.14
C PHE A 300 4.10 35.94 -9.69
N GLY A 301 5.24 35.30 -9.39
CA GLY A 301 5.68 34.92 -8.04
C GLY A 301 6.15 36.09 -7.16
N ALA A 302 6.29 37.31 -7.71
CA ALA A 302 6.84 38.46 -7.01
C ALA A 302 5.98 39.00 -5.84
N ARG A 303 4.75 38.52 -5.64
CA ARG A 303 3.90 38.94 -4.50
C ARG A 303 4.26 38.32 -3.14
N LEU A 304 5.24 37.41 -3.08
CA LEU A 304 5.79 36.87 -1.83
C LEU A 304 7.22 37.35 -1.52
N ARG A 305 7.67 38.42 -2.18
CA ARG A 305 9.02 38.97 -2.05
C ARG A 305 9.19 39.73 -0.72
N THR A 306 9.67 39.05 0.31
CA THR A 306 10.37 39.71 1.43
C THR A 306 11.88 39.71 1.15
N PRO A 307 12.58 40.85 1.25
CA PRO A 307 14.03 40.88 1.06
C PRO A 307 14.70 40.02 2.14
N ASN A 308 15.70 39.22 1.76
CA ASN A 308 16.50 38.34 2.66
C ASN A 308 15.82 37.09 3.26
N SER A 309 14.62 36.66 2.85
CA SER A 309 13.98 35.48 3.42
C SER A 309 14.29 34.19 2.67
N TRP A 310 14.98 33.25 3.32
CA TRP A 310 15.12 31.83 2.92
C TRP A 310 13.78 31.23 2.43
N PRO A 311 13.73 30.47 1.32
CA PRO A 311 12.48 30.01 0.68
C PRO A 311 11.79 28.83 1.39
N TRP A 312 11.68 28.87 2.72
CA TRP A 312 11.06 27.81 3.52
C TRP A 312 9.59 27.56 3.16
N LYS A 313 8.86 28.58 2.70
CA LYS A 313 7.45 28.45 2.29
C LYS A 313 7.29 27.52 1.09
N LEU A 314 8.14 27.66 0.08
CA LEU A 314 8.08 26.77 -1.09
C LEU A 314 8.49 25.34 -0.74
N VAL A 315 9.54 25.19 0.07
CA VAL A 315 10.01 23.86 0.51
C VAL A 315 8.94 23.15 1.34
N THR A 316 8.27 23.86 2.25
CA THR A 316 7.19 23.27 3.07
C THR A 316 6.00 22.84 2.21
N VAL A 317 5.58 23.65 1.24
CA VAL A 317 4.51 23.27 0.30
C VAL A 317 4.91 22.07 -0.54
N LEU A 318 6.15 22.02 -1.05
CA LEU A 318 6.67 20.87 -1.79
C LEU A 318 6.61 19.58 -0.94
N MET A 319 7.02 19.65 0.33
CA MET A 319 7.00 18.49 1.23
C MET A 319 5.56 18.04 1.53
N VAL A 320 4.61 18.98 1.68
CA VAL A 320 3.18 18.64 1.82
C VAL A 320 2.66 17.96 0.56
N PHE A 321 3.00 18.46 -0.63
CA PHE A 321 2.59 17.84 -1.88
C PHE A 321 3.21 16.45 -2.06
N ARG A 322 4.48 16.26 -1.70
CA ARG A 322 5.12 14.93 -1.71
C ARG A 322 4.49 13.97 -0.70
N PHE A 323 4.10 14.45 0.48
CA PHE A 323 3.39 13.65 1.48
C PHE A 323 1.99 13.24 0.99
N LEU A 324 1.26 14.15 0.34
CA LEU A 324 -0.05 13.85 -0.24
C LEU A 324 0.06 12.88 -1.43
N GLN A 325 1.00 13.12 -2.34
CA GLN A 325 1.21 12.31 -3.54
C GLN A 325 1.78 10.91 -3.21
N GLY A 326 2.71 10.83 -2.25
CA GLY A 326 3.41 9.58 -1.92
C GLY A 326 4.67 9.29 -2.72
N ALA A 327 5.18 10.25 -3.48
CA ALA A 327 6.38 10.05 -4.28
C ALA A 327 7.67 10.10 -3.43
N GLY A 328 8.63 9.23 -3.72
CA GLY A 328 9.95 9.20 -3.06
C GLY A 328 9.95 8.44 -1.72
N PRO A 329 10.62 8.94 -0.67
CA PRO A 329 10.72 8.27 0.64
C PRO A 329 9.36 8.02 1.32
N PHE A 330 8.31 8.69 0.86
CA PHE A 330 6.97 8.66 1.46
C PHE A 330 6.13 7.43 1.04
N GLY A 331 6.65 6.56 0.15
CA GLY A 331 6.06 5.24 -0.15
C GLY A 331 4.64 5.28 -0.70
N SER A 332 3.65 5.22 0.19
CA SER A 332 2.23 5.38 -0.13
C SER A 332 1.74 6.71 0.42
N GLY A 333 1.36 7.63 -0.48
CA GLY A 333 0.92 8.97 -0.09
C GLY A 333 -0.34 8.91 0.74
N ALA A 334 -0.60 9.97 1.53
CA ALA A 334 -1.81 10.04 2.34
C ALA A 334 -3.09 9.86 1.50
N LEU A 335 -3.10 10.42 0.29
CA LEU A 335 -4.18 10.22 -0.67
C LEU A 335 -4.28 8.78 -1.18
N GLY A 336 -3.14 8.13 -1.44
CA GLY A 336 -3.09 6.74 -1.86
C GLY A 336 -3.65 5.79 -0.80
N ILE A 337 -3.30 6.00 0.48
CA ILE A 337 -3.81 5.21 1.61
C ILE A 337 -5.31 5.43 1.79
N LEU A 338 -5.77 6.69 1.76
CA LEU A 338 -7.19 7.00 1.90
C LEU A 338 -8.00 6.37 0.76
N ARG A 339 -7.53 6.50 -0.48
CA ARG A 339 -8.14 5.86 -1.65
C ARG A 339 -8.19 4.35 -1.49
N SER A 340 -7.08 3.72 -1.10
CA SER A 340 -7.01 2.27 -0.90
C SER A 340 -8.02 1.79 0.15
N ALA A 341 -8.09 2.47 1.29
CA ALA A 341 -9.06 2.14 2.35
C ALA A 341 -10.53 2.28 1.92
N LEU A 342 -10.84 3.27 1.06
CA LEU A 342 -12.16 3.41 0.46
C LEU A 342 -12.43 2.32 -0.59
N TRP A 343 -11.44 2.00 -1.41
CA TRP A 343 -11.52 0.98 -2.45
C TRP A 343 -11.73 -0.42 -1.89
N THR A 344 -11.03 -0.79 -0.80
CA THR A 344 -11.19 -2.12 -0.18
C THR A 344 -12.64 -2.41 0.21
N LYS A 345 -13.43 -1.40 0.61
CA LYS A 345 -14.86 -1.63 0.90
C LYS A 345 -15.67 -1.99 -0.36
N ILE A 346 -15.32 -1.39 -1.49
CA ILE A 346 -15.95 -1.65 -2.79
C ILE A 346 -15.54 -3.02 -3.29
N GLU A 347 -14.25 -3.34 -3.22
CA GLU A 347 -13.69 -4.66 -3.54
C GLU A 347 -14.43 -5.76 -2.77
N GLN A 348 -14.47 -5.69 -1.44
CA GLN A 348 -15.14 -6.68 -0.60
C GLN A 348 -16.64 -6.85 -0.92
N TYR A 349 -17.33 -5.78 -1.30
CA TYR A 349 -18.71 -5.85 -1.74
C TYR A 349 -18.83 -6.61 -3.08
N THR A 350 -17.99 -6.26 -4.06
CA THR A 350 -17.95 -6.90 -5.38
C THR A 350 -17.60 -8.37 -5.27
N THR A 351 -16.54 -8.72 -4.54
CA THR A 351 -16.14 -10.12 -4.29
C THR A 351 -17.29 -10.91 -3.67
N ARG A 352 -17.92 -10.36 -2.62
CA ARG A 352 -19.06 -11.01 -1.95
C ARG A 352 -20.22 -11.25 -2.90
N SER A 353 -20.60 -10.23 -3.67
CA SER A 353 -21.72 -10.32 -4.61
C SER A 353 -21.44 -11.35 -5.71
N LEU A 354 -20.23 -11.38 -6.26
CA LEU A 354 -19.83 -12.34 -7.28
C LEU A 354 -19.78 -13.75 -6.72
N LYS A 355 -19.09 -13.97 -5.59
CA LYS A 355 -18.99 -15.29 -4.94
C LYS A 355 -20.37 -15.87 -4.62
N LEU A 356 -21.28 -15.08 -4.04
CA LEU A 356 -22.64 -15.54 -3.74
C LEU A 356 -23.42 -15.90 -4.99
N ARG A 357 -23.29 -15.13 -6.07
CA ARG A 357 -24.01 -15.40 -7.32
C ARG A 357 -23.47 -16.62 -8.05
N VAL A 358 -22.14 -16.78 -8.11
CA VAL A 358 -21.51 -18.00 -8.65
C VAL A 358 -21.94 -19.20 -7.83
N PHE A 359 -21.87 -19.10 -6.51
CA PHE A 359 -22.24 -20.20 -5.61
C PHE A 359 -23.72 -20.60 -5.75
N SER A 360 -24.63 -19.63 -5.83
CA SER A 360 -26.04 -19.88 -6.11
C SER A 360 -26.26 -20.52 -7.48
N HIS A 361 -25.53 -20.07 -8.51
CA HIS A 361 -25.64 -20.66 -9.84
C HIS A 361 -25.14 -22.11 -9.87
N LEU A 362 -24.00 -22.39 -9.22
CA LEU A 362 -23.46 -23.75 -9.10
C LEU A 362 -24.45 -24.70 -8.41
N HIS A 363 -25.19 -24.24 -7.39
CA HIS A 363 -26.22 -25.05 -6.74
C HIS A 363 -27.45 -25.34 -7.60
N ASN A 364 -27.68 -24.55 -8.65
CA ASN A 364 -28.78 -24.78 -9.58
C ASN A 364 -28.38 -25.75 -10.73
N LEU A 365 -27.11 -26.14 -10.83
CA LEU A 365 -26.65 -27.08 -11.85
C LEU A 365 -27.10 -28.52 -11.54
N SER A 366 -27.14 -29.36 -12.58
CA SER A 366 -27.59 -30.74 -12.46
C SER A 366 -26.60 -31.61 -11.68
N LEU A 367 -27.12 -32.69 -11.08
CA LEU A 367 -26.29 -33.68 -10.38
C LEU A 367 -25.21 -34.29 -11.31
N SER A 368 -25.53 -34.50 -12.58
CA SER A 368 -24.59 -35.01 -13.58
C SER A 368 -23.37 -34.11 -13.74
N TRP A 369 -23.59 -32.79 -13.75
CA TRP A 369 -22.50 -31.82 -13.78
C TRP A 369 -21.61 -31.91 -12.53
N HIS A 370 -22.21 -32.06 -11.34
CA HIS A 370 -21.45 -32.19 -10.09
C HIS A 370 -20.64 -33.50 -9.99
N LEU A 371 -21.14 -34.61 -10.53
CA LEU A 371 -20.45 -35.91 -10.48
C LEU A 371 -19.27 -36.01 -11.46
N THR A 372 -19.31 -35.26 -12.56
CA THR A 372 -18.25 -35.29 -13.59
C THR A 372 -17.05 -34.41 -13.26
N ARG A 373 -17.18 -33.50 -12.29
CA ARG A 373 -16.12 -32.52 -11.95
C ARG A 373 -15.60 -32.69 -10.53
N LYS A 374 -14.32 -32.40 -10.35
CA LYS A 374 -13.70 -32.36 -9.02
C LYS A 374 -14.11 -31.05 -8.33
N THR A 375 -14.81 -31.14 -7.20
CA THR A 375 -15.31 -29.98 -6.44
C THR A 375 -14.19 -28.98 -6.09
N GLY A 376 -13.00 -29.46 -5.72
CA GLY A 376 -11.86 -28.60 -5.41
C GLY A 376 -11.31 -27.81 -6.60
N GLU A 377 -11.43 -28.35 -7.82
CA GLU A 377 -11.03 -27.65 -9.05
C GLU A 377 -12.03 -26.54 -9.39
N VAL A 378 -13.34 -26.85 -9.30
CA VAL A 378 -14.41 -25.87 -9.51
C VAL A 378 -14.30 -24.72 -8.53
N LEU A 379 -14.18 -25.00 -7.22
CA LEU A 379 -14.07 -23.95 -6.20
C LEU A 379 -12.85 -23.05 -6.44
N ARG A 380 -11.75 -23.63 -6.91
CA ARG A 380 -10.54 -22.88 -7.26
C ARG A 380 -10.75 -21.96 -8.47
N ILE A 381 -11.49 -22.39 -9.49
CA ILE A 381 -11.86 -21.53 -10.62
C ILE A 381 -12.70 -20.36 -10.13
N VAL A 382 -13.65 -20.61 -9.21
CA VAL A 382 -14.47 -19.54 -8.60
C VAL A 382 -13.60 -18.56 -7.82
N ASP A 383 -12.79 -19.03 -6.87
CA ASP A 383 -11.96 -18.15 -6.05
C ASP A 383 -11.00 -17.32 -6.91
N ARG A 384 -10.25 -17.95 -7.82
CA ARG A 384 -9.32 -17.25 -8.72
C ARG A 384 -10.04 -16.27 -9.63
N GLY A 385 -11.17 -16.67 -10.21
CA GLY A 385 -11.95 -15.81 -11.09
C GLY A 385 -12.43 -14.55 -10.37
N THR A 386 -12.95 -14.70 -9.15
CA THR A 386 -13.40 -13.55 -8.35
C THR A 386 -12.25 -12.63 -7.93
N ASP A 387 -11.15 -13.18 -7.41
CA ASP A 387 -9.97 -12.40 -7.02
C ASP A 387 -9.33 -11.71 -8.25
N SER A 388 -9.43 -12.33 -9.42
CA SER A 388 -8.93 -11.79 -10.69
C SER A 388 -9.79 -10.64 -11.19
N VAL A 389 -11.11 -10.66 -11.02
CA VAL A 389 -11.97 -9.51 -11.34
C VAL A 389 -11.53 -8.29 -10.53
N ASP A 390 -11.34 -8.46 -9.23
CA ASP A 390 -10.90 -7.38 -8.33
C ASP A 390 -9.52 -6.84 -8.69
N SER A 391 -8.56 -7.76 -8.91
CA SER A 391 -7.19 -7.40 -9.32
C SER A 391 -7.16 -6.67 -10.66
N LEU A 392 -7.95 -7.13 -11.63
CA LEU A 392 -8.03 -6.52 -12.96
C LEU A 392 -8.55 -5.08 -12.85
N LEU A 393 -9.59 -4.85 -12.05
CA LEU A 393 -10.11 -3.51 -11.81
C LEU A 393 -9.08 -2.60 -11.15
N ASP A 394 -8.35 -3.10 -10.15
CA ASP A 394 -7.30 -2.33 -9.48
C ASP A 394 -6.19 -1.92 -10.48
N TYR A 395 -5.72 -2.87 -11.30
CA TYR A 395 -4.67 -2.60 -12.29
C TYR A 395 -5.12 -1.61 -13.38
N ILE A 396 -6.33 -1.75 -13.91
CA ILE A 396 -6.83 -0.85 -14.96
C ILE A 396 -7.07 0.55 -14.40
N LEU A 397 -7.81 0.66 -13.28
CA LEU A 397 -8.25 1.95 -12.75
C LEU A 397 -7.11 2.73 -12.07
N PHE A 398 -6.20 2.05 -11.37
CA PHE A 398 -5.20 2.73 -10.53
C PHE A 398 -3.77 2.66 -11.06
N SER A 399 -3.48 1.80 -12.04
CA SER A 399 -2.14 1.71 -12.66
C SER A 399 -2.16 2.12 -14.13
N ILE A 400 -2.98 1.51 -15.00
CA ILE A 400 -2.95 1.78 -16.44
C ILE A 400 -3.56 3.14 -16.78
N PHE A 401 -4.81 3.37 -16.38
CA PHE A 401 -5.49 4.61 -16.73
C PHE A 401 -4.70 5.84 -16.22
N PRO A 402 -4.19 5.86 -14.98
CA PRO A 402 -3.40 6.99 -14.51
C PRO A 402 -2.04 7.13 -15.20
N THR A 403 -1.37 6.04 -15.60
CA THR A 403 -0.09 6.14 -16.34
C THR A 403 -0.27 6.69 -17.74
N ILE A 404 -1.31 6.25 -18.47
CA ILE A 404 -1.65 6.82 -19.78
C ILE A 404 -2.03 8.29 -19.62
N ALA A 405 -2.84 8.63 -18.62
CA ALA A 405 -3.18 10.02 -18.32
C ALA A 405 -1.93 10.86 -17.99
N ASP A 406 -1.00 10.34 -17.19
CA ASP A 406 0.25 11.03 -16.86
C ASP A 406 1.12 11.30 -18.08
N ILE A 407 1.23 10.33 -19.00
CA ILE A 407 1.96 10.49 -20.26
C ILE A 407 1.32 11.60 -21.10
N ILE A 408 -0.01 11.57 -21.27
CA ILE A 408 -0.74 12.59 -22.05
C ILE A 408 -0.59 13.97 -21.41
N ILE A 409 -0.81 14.08 -20.10
CA ILE A 409 -0.68 15.33 -19.35
C ILE A 409 0.75 15.87 -19.46
N ALA A 410 1.76 15.01 -19.32
CA ALA A 410 3.15 15.42 -19.46
C ALA A 410 3.48 15.94 -20.85
N ILE A 411 3.03 15.25 -21.91
CA ILE A 411 3.26 15.70 -23.29
C ILE A 411 2.63 17.08 -23.50
N ILE A 412 1.36 17.26 -23.11
CA ILE A 412 0.67 18.55 -23.21
C ILE A 412 1.43 19.62 -22.42
N TYR A 413 1.83 19.32 -21.19
CA TYR A 413 2.57 20.24 -20.34
C TYR A 413 3.91 20.67 -20.95
N PHE A 414 4.71 19.73 -21.48
CA PHE A 414 6.00 20.05 -22.10
C PHE A 414 5.85 20.84 -23.40
N VAL A 415 4.81 20.56 -24.20
CA VAL A 415 4.51 21.34 -25.42
C VAL A 415 4.15 22.78 -25.07
N VAL A 416 3.30 22.98 -24.06
CA VAL A 416 2.82 24.32 -23.66
C VAL A 416 3.91 25.13 -22.93
N GLN A 417 4.65 24.51 -22.02
CA GLN A 417 5.59 25.22 -21.14
C GLN A 417 6.96 25.45 -21.77
N PHE A 418 7.42 24.55 -22.65
CA PHE A 418 8.74 24.63 -23.28
C PHE A 418 8.63 24.86 -24.78
N ASN A 419 8.37 23.79 -25.54
CA ASN A 419 8.22 23.78 -26.99
C ASN A 419 7.75 22.39 -27.46
N ILE A 420 7.24 22.31 -28.68
CA ILE A 420 6.80 21.05 -29.30
C ILE A 420 7.90 19.99 -29.38
N TRP A 421 9.16 20.41 -29.54
CA TRP A 421 10.31 19.50 -29.59
C TRP A 421 10.51 18.70 -28.30
N PHE A 422 10.27 19.30 -27.13
CA PHE A 422 10.32 18.57 -25.86
C PHE A 422 9.22 17.53 -25.77
N GLY A 423 8.01 17.87 -26.20
CA GLY A 423 6.90 16.93 -26.29
C GLY A 423 7.23 15.73 -27.18
N ILE A 424 7.86 15.96 -28.33
CA ILE A 424 8.28 14.89 -29.26
C ILE A 424 9.36 14.01 -28.63
N ILE A 425 10.38 14.60 -27.98
CA ILE A 425 11.45 13.84 -27.32
C ILE A 425 10.86 12.93 -26.23
N VAL A 426 10.00 13.48 -25.36
CA VAL A 426 9.36 12.71 -24.28
C VAL A 426 8.44 11.62 -24.85
N PHE A 427 7.65 11.93 -25.88
CA PHE A 427 6.79 10.94 -26.52
C PHE A 427 7.62 9.81 -27.15
N ALA A 428 8.65 10.13 -27.91
CA ALA A 428 9.50 9.15 -28.58
C ALA A 428 10.22 8.23 -27.57
N THR A 429 10.79 8.79 -26.50
CA THR A 429 11.50 8.00 -25.50
C THR A 429 10.55 7.09 -24.72
N MET A 430 9.36 7.57 -24.33
CA MET A 430 8.35 6.78 -23.65
C MET A 430 7.76 5.68 -24.55
N PHE A 431 7.51 6.00 -25.81
CA PHE A 431 6.99 5.04 -26.79
C PHE A 431 7.99 3.91 -27.06
N VAL A 432 9.25 4.25 -27.31
CA VAL A 432 10.33 3.25 -27.50
C VAL A 432 10.52 2.40 -26.24
N TYR A 433 10.50 3.02 -25.06
CA TYR A 433 10.58 2.30 -23.78
C TYR A 433 9.43 1.28 -23.63
N LEU A 434 8.20 1.68 -23.95
CA LEU A 434 7.02 0.82 -23.81
C LEU A 434 7.10 -0.38 -24.75
N ILE A 435 7.41 -0.14 -26.03
CA ILE A 435 7.53 -1.21 -27.03
C ILE A 435 8.66 -2.18 -26.65
N ALA A 436 9.85 -1.66 -26.34
CA ALA A 436 10.98 -2.48 -25.95
C ALA A 436 10.64 -3.34 -24.71
N THR A 437 9.98 -2.75 -23.70
CA THR A 437 9.57 -3.47 -22.49
C THR A 437 8.60 -4.59 -22.81
N ILE A 438 7.57 -4.36 -23.63
CA ILE A 438 6.57 -5.38 -24.01
C ILE A 438 7.24 -6.52 -24.79
N VAL A 439 8.01 -6.21 -25.82
CA VAL A 439 8.67 -7.21 -26.68
C VAL A 439 9.64 -8.09 -25.87
N ILE A 440 10.48 -7.47 -25.03
CA ILE A 440 11.43 -8.21 -24.19
C ILE A 440 10.70 -9.04 -23.13
N THR A 441 9.61 -8.51 -22.55
CA THR A 441 8.79 -9.24 -21.57
C THR A 441 8.15 -10.48 -22.18
N GLU A 442 7.58 -10.36 -23.38
CA GLU A 442 6.99 -11.49 -24.10
C GLU A 442 8.05 -12.55 -24.43
N TRP A 443 9.21 -12.14 -24.94
CA TRP A 443 10.33 -13.04 -25.19
C TRP A 443 10.83 -13.74 -23.92
N ARG A 444 10.92 -13.02 -22.79
CA ARG A 444 11.36 -13.57 -21.49
C ARG A 444 10.37 -14.58 -20.92
N THR A 445 9.09 -14.47 -21.26
CA THR A 445 8.04 -15.32 -20.68
C THR A 445 8.32 -16.81 -20.90
N LYS A 446 8.96 -17.21 -22.01
CA LYS A 446 9.38 -18.60 -22.24
C LYS A 446 10.33 -19.14 -21.16
N TYR A 447 11.31 -18.36 -20.71
CA TYR A 447 12.23 -18.78 -19.65
C TYR A 447 11.55 -18.86 -18.30
N LYS A 448 10.51 -18.03 -18.08
CA LYS A 448 9.69 -18.13 -16.87
C LYS A 448 8.83 -19.40 -16.89
N LYS A 449 8.29 -19.78 -18.04
CA LYS A 449 7.58 -21.05 -18.24
C LYS A 449 8.48 -22.25 -17.97
N ASP A 450 9.69 -22.26 -18.52
CA ASP A 450 10.66 -23.33 -18.29
C ASP A 450 11.02 -23.44 -16.81
N MET A 451 11.28 -22.31 -16.15
CA MET A 451 11.55 -22.26 -14.70
C MET A 451 10.40 -22.87 -13.89
N ASN A 452 9.15 -22.48 -14.18
CA ASN A 452 7.96 -23.03 -13.51
C ASN A 452 7.78 -24.54 -13.77
N LYS A 453 8.12 -25.01 -14.99
CA LYS A 453 8.06 -26.44 -15.32
C LYS A 453 9.03 -27.26 -14.48
N PHE A 454 10.27 -26.81 -14.33
CA PHE A 454 11.26 -27.49 -13.50
C PHE A 454 10.95 -27.36 -12.00
N ASP A 455 10.35 -26.25 -11.56
CA ASP A 455 9.87 -26.06 -10.19
C ASP A 455 8.79 -27.10 -9.82
N ASN A 456 7.82 -27.29 -10.72
CA ASN A 456 6.78 -28.30 -10.57
C ASN A 456 7.33 -29.72 -10.58
N ALA A 457 8.31 -30.02 -11.44
CA ALA A 457 8.97 -31.33 -11.47
C ALA A 457 9.71 -31.61 -10.15
N MET A 458 10.51 -30.64 -9.68
CA MET A 458 11.21 -30.71 -8.39
C MET A 458 10.25 -30.95 -7.22
N SER A 459 9.18 -30.15 -7.14
CA SER A 459 8.16 -30.28 -6.11
C SER A 459 7.42 -31.62 -6.19
N GLY A 460 7.13 -32.08 -7.42
CA GLY A 460 6.52 -33.38 -7.67
C GLY A 460 7.38 -34.53 -7.16
N THR A 461 8.68 -34.54 -7.47
CA THR A 461 9.62 -35.55 -6.98
C THR A 461 9.69 -35.58 -5.45
N ALA A 462 9.76 -34.42 -4.80
CA ALA A 462 9.79 -34.36 -3.33
C ALA A 462 8.50 -34.90 -2.69
N VAL A 463 7.34 -34.52 -3.23
CA VAL A 463 6.04 -34.96 -2.71
C VAL A 463 5.87 -36.46 -2.90
N ASP A 464 6.21 -37.01 -4.06
CA ASP A 464 6.08 -38.44 -4.34
C ASP A 464 6.98 -39.29 -3.43
N SER A 465 8.22 -38.86 -3.22
CA SER A 465 9.17 -39.51 -2.32
C SER A 465 8.69 -39.53 -0.86
N LEU A 466 8.12 -38.42 -0.38
CA LEU A 466 7.63 -38.31 1.01
C LEU A 466 6.28 -39.01 1.23
N LEU A 467 5.40 -39.02 0.25
CA LEU A 467 4.14 -39.78 0.32
C LEU A 467 4.41 -41.28 0.33
N ASN A 468 5.42 -41.73 -0.41
CA ASN A 468 5.82 -43.13 -0.51
C ASN A 468 7.02 -43.48 0.39
N PHE A 469 7.15 -42.79 1.54
CA PHE A 469 8.28 -42.95 2.46
C PHE A 469 8.49 -44.40 2.91
N GLU A 470 7.39 -45.16 3.13
CA GLU A 470 7.45 -46.57 3.51
C GLU A 470 8.19 -47.39 2.45
N THR A 471 7.84 -47.22 1.18
CA THR A 471 8.49 -47.88 0.05
C THR A 471 9.97 -47.53 -0.03
N VAL A 472 10.32 -46.24 0.10
CA VAL A 472 11.72 -45.80 0.09
C VAL A 472 12.53 -46.50 1.19
N LYS A 473 11.95 -46.66 2.39
CA LYS A 473 12.58 -47.39 3.50
C LYS A 473 12.65 -48.90 3.27
N TYR A 474 11.63 -49.52 2.67
CA TYR A 474 11.65 -50.94 2.36
C TYR A 474 12.78 -51.33 1.40
N TYR A 475 13.14 -50.46 0.46
CA TYR A 475 14.21 -50.70 -0.51
C TYR A 475 15.57 -50.11 -0.12
N GLY A 476 15.69 -49.39 1.01
CA GLY A 476 16.93 -48.70 1.40
C GLY A 476 17.40 -47.68 0.35
N ALA A 477 16.45 -47.03 -0.32
CA ALA A 477 16.69 -46.18 -1.50
C ALA A 477 16.88 -44.70 -1.16
N GLU A 478 17.20 -44.34 0.09
CA GLU A 478 17.22 -42.93 0.52
C GLU A 478 18.24 -42.10 -0.25
N GLN A 479 19.44 -42.64 -0.49
CA GLN A 479 20.48 -41.93 -1.25
C GLN A 479 20.12 -41.77 -2.73
N TYR A 480 19.37 -42.72 -3.29
CA TYR A 480 18.89 -42.66 -4.67
C TYR A 480 17.87 -41.52 -4.83
N GLU A 481 16.88 -41.46 -3.94
CA GLU A 481 15.87 -40.40 -3.92
C GLU A 481 16.49 -39.02 -3.69
N VAL A 482 17.46 -38.91 -2.78
CA VAL A 482 18.23 -37.66 -2.59
C VAL A 482 19.02 -37.28 -3.85
N GLY A 483 19.55 -38.25 -4.59
CA GLY A 483 20.22 -38.05 -5.87
C GLY A 483 19.27 -37.51 -6.95
N GLN A 484 18.10 -38.13 -7.11
CA GLN A 484 17.05 -37.69 -8.03
C GLN A 484 16.58 -36.27 -7.71
N TYR A 485 16.34 -35.98 -6.42
CA TYR A 485 15.93 -34.65 -5.99
C TYR A 485 17.04 -33.61 -6.23
N ARG A 486 18.32 -33.97 -6.01
CA ARG A 486 19.46 -33.10 -6.32
C ARG A 486 19.52 -32.76 -7.81
N GLU A 487 19.30 -33.71 -8.70
CA GLU A 487 19.26 -33.46 -10.15
C GLU A 487 18.11 -32.52 -10.53
N ALA A 488 16.91 -32.74 -9.96
CA ALA A 488 15.77 -31.87 -10.16
C ALA A 488 16.06 -30.43 -9.71
N ILE A 489 16.69 -30.26 -8.53
CA ILE A 489 17.15 -28.96 -8.04
C ILE A 489 18.14 -28.31 -9.02
N GLN A 490 19.14 -29.05 -9.52
CA GLN A 490 20.13 -28.50 -10.45
C GLN A 490 19.50 -28.02 -11.75
N ASN A 491 18.52 -28.75 -12.28
CA ASN A 491 17.79 -28.35 -13.48
C ASN A 491 16.92 -27.11 -13.22
N TYR A 492 16.24 -27.04 -12.07
CA TYR A 492 15.53 -25.85 -11.64
C TYR A 492 16.47 -24.64 -11.51
N GLN A 493 17.61 -24.79 -10.83
CA GLN A 493 18.58 -23.71 -10.61
C GLN A 493 19.13 -23.14 -11.93
N LYS A 494 19.40 -24.00 -12.93
CA LYS A 494 19.81 -23.54 -14.27
C LYS A 494 18.72 -22.69 -14.92
N ALA A 495 17.47 -23.15 -14.89
CA ALA A 495 16.34 -22.43 -15.47
C ALA A 495 16.04 -21.11 -14.71
N GLU A 496 16.13 -21.13 -13.39
CA GLU A 496 16.00 -19.96 -12.52
C GLU A 496 17.08 -18.92 -12.85
N TRP A 497 18.33 -19.35 -12.99
CA TRP A 497 19.43 -18.45 -13.33
C TRP A 497 19.18 -17.71 -14.66
N PHE A 498 18.78 -18.41 -15.72
CA PHE A 498 18.41 -17.78 -17.00
C PHE A 498 17.17 -16.86 -16.85
N SER A 499 16.18 -17.26 -16.05
CA SER A 499 15.01 -16.42 -15.77
C SER A 499 15.40 -15.13 -15.07
N VAL A 500 16.28 -15.17 -14.08
CA VAL A 500 16.77 -13.98 -13.36
C VAL A 500 17.66 -13.13 -14.26
N LEU A 501 18.58 -13.75 -15.02
CA LEU A 501 19.46 -13.03 -15.95
C LEU A 501 18.68 -12.22 -16.98
N THR A 502 17.63 -12.81 -17.56
CA THR A 502 16.76 -12.14 -18.53
C THR A 502 15.98 -10.97 -17.92
N LEU A 503 15.67 -11.01 -16.61
CA LEU A 503 15.09 -9.86 -15.90
C LEU A 503 16.12 -8.73 -15.76
N GLN A 504 17.35 -9.06 -15.39
CA GLN A 504 18.41 -8.07 -15.27
C GLN A 504 18.76 -7.45 -16.62
N PHE A 505 18.72 -8.24 -17.70
CA PHE A 505 18.86 -7.72 -19.05
C PHE A 505 17.76 -6.73 -19.42
N LEU A 506 16.49 -7.03 -19.08
CA LEU A 506 15.38 -6.07 -19.25
C LEU A 506 15.63 -4.77 -18.48
N ASN A 507 15.99 -4.86 -17.19
CA ASN A 507 16.31 -3.70 -16.37
C ASN A 507 17.46 -2.87 -16.95
N PHE A 508 18.48 -3.54 -17.49
CA PHE A 508 19.63 -2.88 -18.12
C PHE A 508 19.23 -2.13 -19.41
N VAL A 509 18.45 -2.76 -20.29
CA VAL A 509 17.92 -2.11 -21.50
C VAL A 509 17.03 -0.91 -21.14
N GLN A 510 16.17 -1.07 -20.14
CA GLN A 510 15.33 0.02 -19.63
C GLN A 510 16.18 1.18 -19.09
N ALA A 511 17.23 0.90 -18.30
CA ALA A 511 18.14 1.91 -17.79
C ALA A 511 18.88 2.65 -18.92
N ILE A 512 19.32 1.95 -19.98
CA ILE A 512 19.93 2.57 -21.16
C ILE A 512 18.93 3.49 -21.87
N LEU A 513 17.70 3.03 -22.12
CA LEU A 513 16.69 3.83 -22.81
C LEU A 513 16.34 5.10 -22.03
N ILE A 514 16.19 4.99 -20.70
CA ILE A 514 15.99 6.13 -19.81
C ILE A 514 17.21 7.06 -19.85
N GLY A 515 18.42 6.51 -19.77
CA GLY A 515 19.66 7.27 -19.80
C GLY A 515 19.86 8.06 -21.09
N ILE A 516 19.60 7.44 -22.25
CA ILE A 516 19.67 8.09 -23.57
C ILE A 516 18.60 9.18 -23.67
N GLY A 517 17.35 8.88 -23.30
CA GLY A 517 16.27 9.86 -23.34
C GLY A 517 16.52 11.08 -22.45
N LEU A 518 17.00 10.84 -21.23
CA LEU A 518 17.38 11.88 -20.29
C LEU A 518 18.58 12.68 -20.82
N THR A 519 19.60 12.04 -21.40
CA THR A 519 20.79 12.71 -21.95
C THR A 519 20.47 13.61 -23.14
N ILE A 520 19.66 13.13 -24.09
CA ILE A 520 19.25 13.91 -25.25
C ILE A 520 18.45 15.13 -24.80
N GLY A 521 17.46 14.92 -23.92
CA GLY A 521 16.62 16.00 -23.44
C GLY A 521 17.35 16.99 -22.53
N SER A 522 18.26 16.51 -21.68
CA SER A 522 19.06 17.35 -20.79
C SER A 522 20.05 18.19 -21.59
N LEU A 523 20.69 17.64 -22.62
CA LEU A 523 21.60 18.38 -23.51
C LEU A 523 20.85 19.47 -24.28
N TYR A 524 19.67 19.15 -24.80
CA TYR A 524 18.82 20.12 -25.49
C TYR A 524 18.35 21.24 -24.54
N CYS A 525 17.90 20.88 -23.33
CA CYS A 525 17.53 21.84 -22.30
C CYS A 525 18.71 22.74 -21.88
N ALA A 526 19.89 22.15 -21.65
CA ALA A 526 21.10 22.87 -21.29
C ALA A 526 21.53 23.86 -22.37
N TRP A 527 21.39 23.51 -23.66
CA TRP A 527 21.65 24.42 -24.77
C TRP A 527 20.69 25.62 -24.79
N LEU A 528 19.39 25.39 -24.56
CA LEU A 528 18.38 26.46 -24.46
C LEU A 528 18.62 27.39 -23.26
N VAL A 529 19.05 26.85 -22.12
CA VAL A 529 19.36 27.64 -20.91
C VAL A 529 20.64 28.45 -21.11
N SER A 530 21.71 27.84 -21.61
CA SER A 530 23.04 28.47 -21.69
C SER A 530 23.22 29.41 -22.89
N VAL A 531 22.79 28.98 -24.08
CA VAL A 531 23.04 29.71 -25.34
C VAL A 531 21.90 30.66 -25.66
N LYS A 532 20.65 30.16 -25.64
CA LYS A 532 19.47 30.96 -26.00
C LYS A 532 18.91 31.81 -24.86
N ARG A 533 19.20 31.45 -23.59
CA ARG A 533 18.69 32.11 -22.38
C ARG A 533 17.16 32.24 -22.34
N GLU A 534 16.44 31.34 -23.00
CA GLU A 534 14.97 31.31 -23.03
C GLU A 534 14.37 30.61 -21.79
N LEU A 535 15.16 29.72 -21.16
CA LEU A 535 14.75 28.88 -20.04
C LEU A 535 15.63 29.10 -18.80
N THR A 536 15.08 28.85 -17.61
CA THR A 536 15.82 29.01 -16.35
C THR A 536 16.57 27.73 -15.95
N VAL A 537 17.47 27.83 -14.97
CA VAL A 537 18.14 26.63 -14.44
C VAL A 537 17.14 25.71 -13.70
N GLY A 538 16.08 26.28 -13.10
CA GLY A 538 14.99 25.50 -12.53
C GLY A 538 14.21 24.69 -13.58
N ASP A 539 14.12 25.16 -14.82
CA ASP A 539 13.52 24.39 -15.93
C ASP A 539 14.29 23.09 -16.24
N TYR A 540 15.62 23.12 -16.12
CA TYR A 540 16.45 21.92 -16.26
C TYR A 540 16.15 20.88 -15.16
N VAL A 541 16.03 21.35 -13.91
CA VAL A 541 15.69 20.48 -12.77
C VAL A 541 14.26 19.93 -12.91
N LEU A 542 13.32 20.75 -13.40
CA LEU A 542 11.95 20.31 -13.69
C LEU A 542 11.95 19.17 -14.70
N PHE A 543 12.65 19.36 -15.82
CA PHE A 543 12.72 18.37 -16.89
C PHE A 543 13.24 17.03 -16.36
N GLY A 544 14.37 17.04 -15.65
CA GLY A 544 14.97 15.83 -15.10
C GLY A 544 14.07 15.14 -14.07
N THR A 545 13.50 15.89 -13.12
CA THR A 545 12.65 15.32 -12.07
C THR A 545 11.32 14.79 -12.62
N TYR A 546 10.71 15.48 -13.57
CA TYR A 546 9.43 15.06 -14.14
C TYR A 546 9.59 13.80 -15.02
N ILE A 547 10.65 13.72 -15.82
CA ILE A 547 10.92 12.51 -16.62
C ILE A 547 11.15 11.28 -15.74
N LEU A 548 11.95 11.39 -14.68
CA LEU A 548 12.17 10.28 -13.74
C LEU A 548 10.86 9.83 -13.08
N GLN A 549 9.99 10.78 -12.75
CA GLN A 549 8.67 10.49 -12.18
C GLN A 549 7.75 9.76 -13.17
N LEU A 550 7.82 10.09 -14.47
CA LEU A 550 7.06 9.40 -15.50
C LEU A 550 7.56 7.96 -15.72
N TYR A 551 8.87 7.71 -15.63
CA TYR A 551 9.41 6.36 -15.79
C TYR A 551 9.11 5.41 -14.63
N ALA A 552 8.94 5.93 -13.41
CA ALA A 552 8.73 5.11 -12.22
C ALA A 552 7.57 4.10 -12.36
N PRO A 553 6.34 4.48 -12.76
CA PRO A 553 5.25 3.53 -12.94
C PRO A 553 5.40 2.67 -14.22
N LEU A 554 6.16 3.14 -15.21
CA LEU A 554 6.41 2.42 -16.46
C LEU A 554 7.27 1.16 -16.23
N ASN A 555 8.18 1.17 -15.24
CA ASN A 555 8.96 -0.01 -14.84
C ASN A 555 8.07 -1.19 -14.42
N TYR A 556 6.91 -0.91 -13.82
CA TYR A 556 5.97 -1.95 -13.39
C TYR A 556 5.00 -2.37 -14.50
N PHE A 557 4.95 -1.65 -15.63
CA PHE A 557 4.00 -1.90 -16.71
C PHE A 557 4.12 -3.31 -17.31
N GLY A 558 5.35 -3.80 -17.51
CA GLY A 558 5.58 -5.17 -17.99
C GLY A 558 5.06 -6.24 -17.02
N THR A 559 5.05 -5.95 -15.72
CA THR A 559 4.45 -6.85 -14.72
C THR A 559 2.93 -6.75 -14.76
N TYR A 560 2.36 -5.54 -14.81
CA TYR A 560 0.91 -5.35 -14.93
C TYR A 560 0.33 -6.00 -16.18
N TYR A 561 1.02 -5.92 -17.32
CA TYR A 561 0.60 -6.56 -18.56
C TYR A 561 0.35 -8.07 -18.36
N ARG A 562 1.32 -8.78 -17.76
CA ARG A 562 1.19 -10.22 -17.48
C ARG A 562 0.10 -10.51 -16.46
N LEU A 563 0.02 -9.71 -15.39
CA LEU A 563 -1.00 -9.88 -14.36
C LEU A 563 -2.41 -9.69 -14.91
N ILE A 564 -2.61 -8.75 -15.83
CA ILE A 564 -3.89 -8.52 -16.49
C ILE A 564 -4.24 -9.66 -17.43
N GLN A 565 -3.27 -10.17 -18.20
CA GLN A 565 -3.51 -11.35 -19.05
C GLN A 565 -3.94 -12.55 -18.21
N GLN A 566 -3.26 -12.80 -17.09
CA GLN A 566 -3.61 -13.89 -16.19
C GLN A 566 -4.99 -13.68 -15.55
N ALA A 567 -5.24 -12.50 -14.99
CA ALA A 567 -6.52 -12.17 -14.37
C ALA A 567 -7.66 -12.27 -15.39
N PHE A 568 -7.41 -11.93 -16.64
CA PHE A 568 -8.38 -12.08 -17.71
C PHE A 568 -8.74 -13.55 -17.98
N ILE A 569 -7.74 -14.44 -18.06
CA ILE A 569 -7.96 -15.88 -18.27
C ILE A 569 -8.72 -16.51 -17.10
N ASP A 570 -8.31 -16.21 -15.86
CA ASP A 570 -8.96 -16.73 -14.66
C ASP A 570 -10.42 -16.24 -14.56
N MET A 571 -10.67 -14.98 -14.94
CA MET A 571 -12.02 -14.43 -15.06
C MET A 571 -12.83 -15.08 -16.19
N GLU A 572 -12.26 -15.32 -17.37
CA GLU A 572 -12.93 -16.00 -18.50
C GLU A 572 -13.37 -17.41 -18.07
N ASN A 573 -12.50 -18.19 -17.41
CA ASN A 573 -12.85 -19.52 -16.90
C ASN A 573 -14.02 -19.50 -15.90
N MET A 574 -14.14 -18.44 -15.09
CA MET A 574 -15.27 -18.27 -14.17
C MET A 574 -16.55 -17.83 -14.90
N LEU A 575 -16.44 -16.98 -15.92
CA LEU A 575 -17.58 -16.59 -16.75
C LEU A 575 -18.09 -17.78 -17.58
N ASP A 576 -17.20 -18.65 -18.05
CA ASP A 576 -17.55 -19.91 -18.69
C ASP A 576 -18.40 -20.81 -17.77
N LEU A 577 -18.20 -20.74 -16.43
CA LEU A 577 -19.06 -21.44 -15.47
C LEU A 577 -20.46 -20.81 -15.38
N PHE A 578 -20.59 -19.49 -15.53
CA PHE A 578 -21.88 -18.80 -15.55
C PHE A 578 -22.69 -19.07 -16.82
N ASP A 579 -22.01 -19.36 -17.92
CA ASP A 579 -22.65 -19.64 -19.21
C ASP A 579 -23.23 -21.06 -19.29
N ILE A 580 -22.92 -21.93 -18.30
CA ILE A 580 -23.48 -23.28 -18.20
C ILE A 580 -24.95 -23.19 -17.82
N LYS A 581 -25.83 -23.66 -18.71
CA LYS A 581 -27.26 -23.68 -18.43
C LYS A 581 -27.60 -24.89 -17.54
N PRO A 582 -28.46 -24.71 -16.52
CA PRO A 582 -28.99 -25.83 -15.77
C PRO A 582 -29.83 -26.76 -16.67
N ASP A 583 -29.65 -28.07 -16.55
CA ASP A 583 -30.37 -29.07 -17.36
C ASP A 583 -31.85 -29.17 -16.96
N VAL A 584 -32.14 -28.94 -15.68
CA VAL A 584 -33.50 -29.00 -15.10
C VAL A 584 -33.89 -27.59 -14.73
N VAL A 585 -34.90 -27.05 -15.42
CA VAL A 585 -35.43 -25.70 -15.19
C VAL A 585 -36.93 -25.79 -15.07
N ASP A 586 -37.49 -25.13 -14.05
CA ASP A 586 -38.93 -25.02 -13.91
C ASP A 586 -39.54 -24.28 -15.10
N SER A 587 -40.72 -24.71 -15.52
CA SER A 587 -41.50 -23.98 -16.53
C SER A 587 -41.80 -22.56 -16.03
N PRO A 588 -41.83 -21.52 -16.90
CA PRO A 588 -42.14 -20.15 -16.50
C PRO A 588 -43.48 -19.98 -15.74
N PHE A 589 -44.39 -20.93 -15.90
CA PHE A 589 -45.70 -20.98 -15.25
C PHE A 589 -45.85 -22.18 -14.31
N ALA A 590 -44.75 -22.74 -13.82
CA ALA A 590 -44.77 -23.80 -12.83
C ALA A 590 -45.56 -23.35 -11.59
N LYS A 591 -46.49 -24.19 -11.13
CA LYS A 591 -47.27 -23.96 -9.92
C LYS A 591 -46.67 -24.80 -8.81
N ASP A 592 -46.80 -24.32 -7.57
CA ASP A 592 -46.47 -25.12 -6.40
C ASP A 592 -47.27 -26.43 -6.42
N ILE A 593 -46.59 -27.53 -6.12
CA ILE A 593 -47.24 -28.85 -6.08
C ILE A 593 -48.23 -28.89 -4.91
N VAL A 594 -49.53 -29.01 -5.21
CA VAL A 594 -50.57 -29.21 -4.21
C VAL A 594 -50.91 -30.70 -4.15
N ILE A 595 -50.41 -31.39 -3.13
CA ILE A 595 -50.62 -32.84 -2.95
C ILE A 595 -51.98 -33.05 -2.28
N THR A 596 -52.98 -33.51 -3.05
CA THR A 596 -54.31 -33.85 -2.52
C THR A 596 -54.45 -35.32 -2.17
N ASN A 597 -54.08 -36.22 -3.10
CA ASN A 597 -54.31 -37.66 -2.95
C ASN A 597 -53.02 -38.50 -2.88
N GLY A 598 -51.82 -37.89 -2.88
CA GLY A 598 -50.55 -38.60 -2.71
C GLY A 598 -50.26 -39.73 -3.71
N THR A 599 -50.99 -39.79 -4.83
CA THR A 599 -50.81 -40.79 -5.89
C THR A 599 -49.57 -40.47 -6.71
N MET A 600 -48.69 -41.46 -6.91
CA MET A 600 -47.52 -41.34 -7.79
C MET A 600 -47.72 -42.22 -9.02
N GLU A 601 -47.53 -41.67 -10.21
CA GLU A 601 -47.68 -42.39 -11.47
C GLU A 601 -46.41 -42.21 -12.32
N PHE A 602 -45.82 -43.32 -12.74
CA PHE A 602 -44.83 -43.37 -13.81
C PHE A 602 -45.59 -43.73 -15.08
N ASP A 603 -45.53 -42.87 -16.09
CA ASP A 603 -46.15 -43.10 -17.40
C ASP A 603 -45.07 -43.10 -18.50
N ASN A 604 -44.81 -44.28 -19.05
CA ASN A 604 -43.90 -44.52 -20.18
C ASN A 604 -42.52 -43.87 -20.00
N VAL A 605 -41.99 -43.95 -18.77
CA VAL A 605 -40.78 -43.23 -18.38
C VAL A 605 -39.54 -43.86 -19.02
N CYS A 606 -38.80 -43.03 -19.75
CA CYS A 606 -37.50 -43.34 -20.31
C CYS A 606 -36.44 -42.44 -19.68
N PHE A 607 -35.32 -43.00 -19.22
CA PHE A 607 -34.26 -42.22 -18.57
C PHE A 607 -32.86 -42.72 -18.97
N HIS A 608 -31.93 -41.79 -19.14
CA HIS A 608 -30.50 -42.06 -19.36
C HIS A 608 -29.61 -40.97 -18.76
N TYR A 609 -28.46 -41.34 -18.18
CA TYR A 609 -27.40 -40.35 -17.83
C TYR A 609 -26.57 -39.96 -19.05
N GLN A 610 -26.29 -40.93 -19.91
CA GLN A 610 -25.60 -40.74 -21.18
C GLN A 610 -26.53 -41.25 -22.29
N PRO A 611 -26.74 -40.50 -23.38
CA PRO A 611 -27.70 -40.86 -24.43
C PRO A 611 -27.41 -42.23 -25.05
N GLU A 612 -26.16 -42.67 -25.03
CA GLU A 612 -25.72 -43.98 -25.53
C GLU A 612 -26.17 -45.16 -24.66
N ARG A 613 -26.51 -44.92 -23.38
CA ARG A 613 -26.83 -45.98 -22.41
C ARG A 613 -28.16 -45.70 -21.69
N PRO A 614 -29.30 -46.06 -22.31
CA PRO A 614 -30.62 -45.96 -21.69
C PRO A 614 -30.77 -46.96 -20.54
N ILE A 615 -31.28 -46.49 -19.40
CA ILE A 615 -31.39 -47.28 -18.16
C ILE A 615 -32.84 -47.64 -17.89
N LEU A 616 -33.73 -46.65 -17.76
CA LEU A 616 -35.17 -46.91 -17.73
C LEU A 616 -35.69 -46.93 -19.16
N LYS A 617 -36.41 -48.00 -19.52
CA LYS A 617 -36.96 -48.24 -20.86
C LYS A 617 -38.47 -48.44 -20.76
N ASN A 618 -39.23 -47.38 -21.02
CA ASN A 618 -40.69 -47.39 -21.09
C ASN A 618 -41.37 -48.01 -19.85
N VAL A 619 -41.00 -47.52 -18.67
CA VAL A 619 -41.49 -48.04 -17.38
C VAL A 619 -42.77 -47.30 -16.99
N SER A 620 -43.84 -48.07 -16.69
CA SER A 620 -45.12 -47.53 -16.23
C SER A 620 -45.66 -48.29 -15.03
N PHE A 621 -45.98 -47.59 -13.95
CA PHE A 621 -46.65 -48.14 -12.76
C PHE A 621 -47.26 -47.02 -11.92
N SER A 622 -48.25 -47.34 -11.08
CA SER A 622 -48.89 -46.39 -10.18
C SER A 622 -48.83 -46.86 -8.72
N VAL A 623 -48.68 -45.90 -7.80
CA VAL A 623 -48.60 -46.10 -6.35
C VAL A 623 -49.74 -45.36 -5.70
N LEU A 624 -50.63 -46.10 -5.03
CA LEU A 624 -51.79 -45.54 -4.33
C LEU A 624 -51.39 -44.98 -2.95
N PRO A 625 -52.11 -43.98 -2.43
CA PRO A 625 -51.86 -43.43 -1.11
C PRO A 625 -51.92 -44.50 -0.02
N GLY A 626 -50.91 -44.54 0.85
CA GLY A 626 -50.78 -45.50 1.95
C GLY A 626 -50.27 -46.88 1.53
N GLN A 627 -50.00 -47.12 0.25
CA GLN A 627 -49.44 -48.38 -0.24
C GLN A 627 -47.91 -48.40 -0.09
N THR A 628 -47.37 -49.50 0.42
CA THR A 628 -45.92 -49.76 0.43
C THR A 628 -45.58 -50.67 -0.74
N ILE A 629 -44.67 -50.23 -1.61
CA ILE A 629 -44.18 -51.01 -2.76
C ILE A 629 -42.67 -51.22 -2.61
N ALA A 630 -42.22 -52.44 -2.89
CA ALA A 630 -40.80 -52.78 -2.94
C ALA A 630 -40.34 -52.83 -4.40
N ILE A 631 -39.28 -52.09 -4.73
CA ILE A 631 -38.62 -52.13 -6.04
C ILE A 631 -37.40 -53.05 -5.92
N VAL A 632 -37.39 -54.14 -6.68
CA VAL A 632 -36.30 -55.14 -6.68
C VAL A 632 -35.80 -55.39 -8.11
N GLY A 633 -34.51 -55.65 -8.26
CA GLY A 633 -33.93 -55.98 -9.56
C GLY A 633 -32.46 -56.39 -9.48
N PRO A 634 -31.91 -56.98 -10.56
CA PRO A 634 -30.48 -57.29 -10.66
C PRO A 634 -29.63 -56.01 -10.75
N SER A 635 -28.33 -56.10 -10.45
CA SER A 635 -27.40 -54.96 -10.56
C SER A 635 -27.49 -54.29 -11.95
N GLY A 636 -27.66 -52.97 -11.97
CA GLY A 636 -27.85 -52.21 -13.21
C GLY A 636 -29.29 -52.16 -13.73
N ALA A 637 -30.28 -52.75 -13.05
CA ALA A 637 -31.70 -52.63 -13.40
C ALA A 637 -32.28 -51.21 -13.16
N GLY A 638 -31.51 -50.32 -12.55
CA GLY A 638 -31.88 -48.91 -12.41
C GLY A 638 -32.81 -48.60 -11.24
N TYR A 639 -32.90 -49.45 -10.21
CA TYR A 639 -33.68 -49.14 -8.99
C TYR A 639 -32.98 -48.15 -8.03
N LEU A 640 -31.68 -47.87 -8.25
CA LEU A 640 -30.86 -46.88 -7.55
C LEU A 640 -30.86 -45.51 -8.27
N PHE A 641 -31.74 -45.35 -9.26
CA PHE A 641 -32.01 -44.07 -9.92
C PHE A 641 -32.86 -43.15 -9.08
#